data_AF-A0A4S2L0G1-F1
#
_entry.id   AF-A0A4S2L0G1-F1
#
_cell.length_a   1.000
_cell.length_b   1.000
_cell.length_c   1.000
_cell.angle_alpha   90.00
_cell.angle_beta   90.00
_cell.angle_gamma   90.00
#
_symmetry.space_group_name_H-M   'P 1'
#
loop_
_entity.id
_entity.type
_entity.pdbx_description
1 polymer ?
#
loop_
_entity_poly.entity_id
_entity_poly.type
_entity_poly.pdbx_seq_one_letter_code
_entity_poly.pdbx_strand_id
1 'polypeptide(L)'
;MHELINKTMAYFNQNHEASKGARARQIGQYEVPGENKIVTKTGLDILYTSQIDRGVTEEDAERKISSLKHLLEKDPRAADLKWSLFVAASNTYRYDSCLRPFPPMYIKNECKDIEALRRAIESVPPLPVICKELGEAGAYENYGETIELLYWVLLRLRDSYIKSVPKESYNSILRKVPLAVPVAAPNLIFQVASAKQSAAEEKWKSSAKDHSTFYAYHGSRLENFHSIVHYGLQQNMCKRSEFGKGIYFSSELGVSLPYSPVGYGWGASLLGSEISCIALCELINHPDIKRGDSRDNAQNTLSDSLGGRIPDKYFVVTNSDLVRIRYLLVYSQDLHSTSTTDNTGLLAWFKQHKLLTFVLGYVVLLASVGLTQNKQVNHANAKENIRNTKPSMVVVPSKGKRAVLCEISNRVNTLRGVEPVDRISLLQKKKVVGPKQQAAKPVANVPEKPLVQIVKPVVKTSSTSVNNAPNAVDVHPTSAAVSQKREERDSFSTDLLKFEDIDEQDENNPILVSLYTNDIHDYLRTLEKKFPIKKGFLAGQEVTPKMRCVLVDWLVEVHQQFRLMQETLYLTVAVIDRFLQLYRSIDRKKLQLVGVTAMFIASKYEEMYSPDISDFVYITDKAYSKADILNMEMLIVKILDYSFGRPLPLHFLRRYSKAGKALPIHHTMAKYFLEQSLVHYEMCHYSPSLIAAAAIYLAFLVIGNDEEDEGKVIWTDTLTHYSTYSKDDVLPAVQDIAAIIVNAEDSKYQAVRKKYVHVKHMKISIRPELKSPIMLSIAARSNES
;
A
#
# COMPACT_ATOMS: atom_id res chain seq x y z
N MET A 1 14.92 46.25 8.00
CA MET A 1 14.36 45.05 8.66
C MET A 1 13.45 45.42 9.84
N HIS A 2 13.87 46.28 10.76
CA HIS A 2 13.01 46.80 11.85
C HIS A 2 11.77 47.58 11.36
N GLU A 3 11.90 48.32 10.26
CA GLU A 3 10.80 49.07 9.65
C GLU A 3 9.77 48.16 8.94
N LEU A 4 10.22 47.00 8.46
CA LEU A 4 9.36 45.99 7.83
C LEU A 4 8.52 45.28 8.89
N ILE A 5 9.10 44.98 10.06
CA ILE A 5 8.41 44.40 11.22
C ILE A 5 7.34 45.36 11.76
N ASN A 6 7.63 46.66 11.81
CA ASN A 6 6.67 47.67 12.27
C ASN A 6 5.49 47.85 11.29
N LYS A 7 5.73 47.75 9.98
CA LYS A 7 4.64 47.76 8.97
C LYS A 7 3.78 46.50 9.02
N THR A 8 4.34 45.33 9.32
CA THR A 8 3.58 44.08 9.46
C THR A 8 2.75 44.06 10.76
N MET A 9 3.26 44.61 11.85
CA MET A 9 2.53 44.74 13.12
C MET A 9 1.37 45.74 13.04
N ALA A 10 1.52 46.85 12.31
CA ALA A 10 0.44 47.81 12.08
C ALA A 10 -0.72 47.19 11.26
N TYR A 11 -0.39 46.35 10.27
CA TYR A 11 -1.38 45.64 9.45
C TYR A 11 -2.16 44.55 10.23
N PHE A 12 -1.51 43.91 11.21
CA PHE A 12 -2.17 42.94 12.10
C PHE A 12 -3.09 43.60 13.13
N ASN A 13 -2.71 44.77 13.66
CA ASN A 13 -3.53 45.48 14.64
C ASN A 13 -4.79 46.12 14.02
N GLN A 14 -4.74 46.56 12.76
CA GLN A 14 -5.90 47.13 12.07
C GLN A 14 -6.98 46.08 11.75
N ASN A 15 -6.60 44.82 11.52
CA ASN A 15 -7.54 43.72 11.27
C ASN A 15 -8.14 43.11 12.55
N HIS A 16 -7.53 43.36 13.72
CA HIS A 16 -8.01 42.83 14.99
C HIS A 16 -9.12 43.70 15.64
N GLU A 17 -9.26 44.96 15.21
CA GLU A 17 -10.35 45.85 15.67
C GLU A 17 -11.66 45.67 14.88
N ALA A 18 -11.60 45.18 13.62
CA ALA A 18 -12.80 44.90 12.82
C ALA A 18 -13.59 43.66 13.30
N SER A 19 -12.98 42.77 14.09
CA SER A 19 -13.62 41.54 14.59
C SER A 19 -14.27 41.67 15.98
N LYS A 20 -14.18 42.83 16.65
CA LYS A 20 -14.72 43.03 18.01
C LYS A 20 -16.12 43.68 18.06
N GLY A 21 -16.79 43.81 16.91
CA GLY A 21 -18.06 44.52 16.78
C GLY A 21 -19.26 43.67 16.40
N ALA A 22 -19.51 42.50 17.00
CA ALA A 22 -20.84 41.85 16.95
C ALA A 22 -20.97 40.64 17.90
N ARG A 23 -21.13 40.87 19.21
CA ARG A 23 -22.04 40.11 20.10
C ARG A 23 -21.86 40.54 21.55
N ALA A 24 -22.81 41.35 22.04
CA ALA A 24 -23.11 41.47 23.46
C ALA A 24 -24.57 41.91 23.62
N ARG A 25 -25.19 41.42 24.71
CA ARG A 25 -26.56 41.62 25.24
C ARG A 25 -27.56 40.58 24.73
N GLN A 26 -28.33 39.87 25.58
CA GLN A 26 -28.58 40.03 27.01
C GLN A 26 -29.17 38.71 27.56
N ILE A 27 -28.75 38.33 28.76
CA ILE A 27 -29.38 37.29 29.59
C ILE A 27 -30.58 37.93 30.28
N GLY A 28 -31.75 37.31 30.18
CA GLY A 28 -32.95 37.63 30.95
C GLY A 28 -33.58 36.34 31.48
N GLN A 29 -33.70 36.25 32.80
CA GLN A 29 -34.45 35.23 33.53
C GLN A 29 -35.96 35.50 33.39
N TYR A 30 -36.80 34.47 33.20
CA TYR A 30 -37.87 34.02 34.11
C TYR A 30 -38.95 33.16 33.43
N GLU A 31 -39.36 32.13 34.17
CA GLU A 31 -40.68 31.47 34.26
C GLU A 31 -41.27 30.57 33.16
N VAL A 32 -41.73 29.41 33.64
CA VAL A 32 -42.52 28.38 32.96
C VAL A 32 -43.99 28.76 33.00
N PRO A 33 -44.71 28.62 31.87
CA PRO A 33 -46.04 28.04 31.91
C PRO A 33 -46.23 26.95 30.84
N GLY A 34 -47.10 25.99 31.14
CA GLY A 34 -47.37 24.82 30.31
C GLY A 34 -48.33 25.04 29.14
N GLU A 35 -48.56 23.88 28.49
CA GLU A 35 -49.60 23.52 27.50
C GLU A 35 -49.31 23.63 25.98
N ASN A 36 -49.23 22.43 25.39
CA ASN A 36 -49.90 21.94 24.19
C ASN A 36 -49.82 22.73 22.86
N LYS A 37 -49.02 22.23 21.90
CA LYS A 37 -49.50 21.59 20.65
C LYS A 37 -48.36 21.26 19.67
N ILE A 38 -48.39 20.01 19.20
CA ILE A 38 -48.14 19.52 17.83
C ILE A 38 -46.85 20.03 17.16
N VAL A 39 -45.80 19.20 17.19
CA VAL A 39 -44.62 19.34 16.33
C VAL A 39 -44.54 18.17 15.35
N THR A 40 -44.54 18.53 14.07
CA THR A 40 -44.28 17.70 12.90
C THR A 40 -42.87 17.11 12.94
N LYS A 41 -42.77 15.78 12.79
CA LYS A 41 -41.49 15.05 12.69
C LYS A 41 -40.74 15.43 11.42
N THR A 42 -39.55 15.99 11.55
CA THR A 42 -38.54 16.09 10.47
C THR A 42 -37.60 14.86 10.51
N GLY A 43 -37.25 14.37 9.33
CA GLY A 43 -36.64 13.04 9.11
C GLY A 43 -35.15 12.94 9.39
N LEU A 44 -34.73 12.97 10.66
CA LEU A 44 -33.35 12.62 11.04
C LEU A 44 -33.21 11.69 12.27
N ASP A 45 -34.30 11.10 12.78
CA ASP A 45 -34.29 10.23 13.98
C ASP A 45 -34.60 8.74 13.71
N ILE A 46 -34.65 8.30 12.45
CA ILE A 46 -34.82 6.88 12.13
C ILE A 46 -33.45 6.29 11.85
N LEU A 47 -32.65 5.97 12.89
CA LEU A 47 -31.55 4.99 12.80
C LEU A 47 -30.89 4.65 14.16
N TYR A 48 -31.59 4.71 15.29
CA TYR A 48 -31.15 4.03 16.52
C TYR A 48 -32.37 3.55 17.32
N THR A 49 -32.86 2.36 17.02
CA THR A 49 -33.73 1.61 17.95
C THR A 49 -32.86 0.58 18.67
N SER A 50 -32.34 1.00 19.83
CA SER A 50 -31.68 0.15 20.80
C SER A 50 -32.72 -0.51 21.72
N GLN A 51 -33.31 -1.63 21.27
CA GLN A 51 -33.89 -2.62 22.18
C GLN A 51 -33.57 -4.02 21.64
N ILE A 52 -32.63 -4.70 22.31
CA ILE A 52 -32.39 -6.12 22.15
C ILE A 52 -33.44 -6.83 23.02
N ASP A 53 -34.49 -7.35 22.40
CA ASP A 53 -35.41 -8.27 23.06
C ASP A 53 -34.65 -9.53 23.48
N ARG A 54 -34.58 -9.76 24.78
CA ARG A 54 -34.16 -11.04 25.37
C ARG A 54 -35.37 -11.96 25.46
N GLY A 55 -35.53 -12.79 24.44
CA GLY A 55 -36.50 -13.87 24.38
C GLY A 55 -36.62 -14.39 22.96
N VAL A 56 -35.64 -15.17 22.48
CA VAL A 56 -35.81 -15.91 21.21
C VAL A 56 -36.83 -17.01 21.49
N THR A 57 -38.03 -16.87 20.94
CA THR A 57 -39.03 -17.96 20.96
C THR A 57 -38.59 -19.05 19.98
N GLU A 58 -38.97 -20.30 20.26
CA GLU A 58 -38.70 -21.45 19.38
C GLU A 58 -39.21 -21.18 17.94
N GLU A 59 -40.37 -20.53 17.82
CA GLU A 59 -40.93 -20.05 16.55
C GLU A 59 -40.04 -19.03 15.80
N ASP A 60 -39.30 -18.16 16.50
CA ASP A 60 -38.37 -17.21 15.85
C ASP A 60 -37.14 -17.93 15.29
N ALA A 61 -36.61 -18.92 16.02
CA ALA A 61 -35.48 -19.73 15.59
C ALA A 61 -35.82 -20.55 14.33
N GLU A 62 -36.95 -21.26 14.32
CA GLU A 62 -37.41 -22.04 13.16
C GLU A 62 -37.62 -21.16 11.92
N ARG A 63 -38.18 -19.96 12.11
CA ARG A 63 -38.38 -18.99 11.03
C ARG A 63 -37.05 -18.52 10.43
N LYS A 64 -36.04 -18.23 11.27
CA LYS A 64 -34.71 -17.82 10.81
C LYS A 64 -34.03 -18.93 10.01
N ILE A 65 -34.08 -20.16 10.53
CA ILE A 65 -33.53 -21.36 9.88
C ILE A 65 -34.18 -21.56 8.51
N SER A 66 -35.51 -21.59 8.45
CA SER A 66 -36.26 -21.81 7.20
C SER A 66 -35.97 -20.74 6.15
N SER A 67 -35.89 -19.46 6.57
CA SER A 67 -35.60 -18.34 5.68
C SER A 67 -34.16 -18.38 5.13
N LEU A 68 -33.19 -18.70 5.99
CA LEU A 68 -31.78 -18.84 5.62
C LEU A 68 -31.60 -19.99 4.63
N LYS A 69 -32.16 -21.17 4.94
CA LYS A 69 -32.10 -22.34 4.07
C LYS A 69 -32.67 -22.03 2.69
N HIS A 70 -33.86 -21.44 2.63
CA HIS A 70 -34.47 -21.04 1.37
C HIS A 70 -33.59 -20.08 0.55
N LEU A 71 -32.93 -19.12 1.19
CA LEU A 71 -32.03 -18.18 0.51
C LEU A 71 -30.79 -18.90 -0.07
N LEU A 72 -30.16 -19.75 0.75
CA LEU A 72 -28.93 -20.46 0.39
C LEU A 72 -29.16 -21.49 -0.73
N GLU A 73 -30.33 -22.13 -0.77
CA GLU A 73 -30.71 -23.05 -1.86
C GLU A 73 -31.05 -22.30 -3.16
N LYS A 74 -31.67 -21.13 -3.05
CA LYS A 74 -32.15 -20.36 -4.20
C LYS A 74 -31.06 -19.69 -5.02
N ASP A 75 -30.10 -19.03 -4.36
CA ASP A 75 -29.00 -18.33 -5.03
C ASP A 75 -27.72 -18.35 -4.17
N PRO A 76 -27.04 -19.51 -4.08
CA PRO A 76 -25.89 -19.68 -3.21
C PRO A 76 -24.74 -18.73 -3.56
N ARG A 77 -24.55 -18.40 -4.85
CA ARG A 77 -23.48 -17.50 -5.29
C ARG A 77 -23.73 -16.05 -4.87
N ALA A 78 -24.97 -15.57 -4.91
CA ALA A 78 -25.28 -14.22 -4.47
C ALA A 78 -25.18 -14.09 -2.94
N ALA A 79 -25.63 -15.11 -2.20
CA ALA A 79 -25.43 -15.19 -0.76
C ALA A 79 -23.95 -15.19 -0.39
N ASP A 80 -23.14 -15.99 -1.10
CA ASP A 80 -21.70 -16.07 -0.92
C ASP A 80 -20.98 -14.75 -1.22
N LEU A 81 -21.36 -14.05 -2.31
CA LEU A 81 -20.81 -12.73 -2.59
C LEU A 81 -21.14 -11.75 -1.45
N LYS A 82 -22.42 -11.67 -1.04
CA LYS A 82 -22.85 -10.75 0.02
C LYS A 82 -22.10 -11.00 1.32
N TRP A 83 -21.92 -12.27 1.67
CA TRP A 83 -21.12 -12.67 2.82
C TRP A 83 -19.63 -12.34 2.65
N SER A 84 -19.04 -12.64 1.50
CA SER A 84 -17.63 -12.34 1.21
C SER A 84 -17.32 -10.84 1.28
N LEU A 85 -18.23 -9.98 0.83
CA LEU A 85 -18.12 -8.53 0.97
C LEU A 85 -18.16 -8.10 2.44
N PHE A 86 -19.05 -8.69 3.24
CA PHE A 86 -19.13 -8.44 4.68
C PHE A 86 -17.85 -8.88 5.42
N VAL A 87 -17.32 -10.07 5.10
CA VAL A 87 -16.06 -10.55 5.67
C VAL A 87 -14.89 -9.63 5.30
N ALA A 88 -14.77 -9.22 4.04
CA ALA A 88 -13.76 -8.26 3.60
C ALA A 88 -13.84 -6.93 4.39
N ALA A 89 -15.05 -6.42 4.61
CA ALA A 89 -15.30 -5.21 5.38
C ALA A 89 -14.98 -5.35 6.88
N SER A 90 -15.14 -6.56 7.45
CA SER A 90 -14.80 -6.84 8.86
C SER A 90 -13.29 -6.99 9.10
N ASN A 91 -12.55 -7.47 8.10
CA ASN A 91 -11.11 -7.74 8.21
C ASN A 91 -10.24 -6.51 7.96
N THR A 92 -10.81 -5.43 7.42
CA THR A 92 -10.08 -4.18 7.27
C THR A 92 -9.94 -3.44 8.61
N TYR A 93 -8.82 -2.74 8.80
CA TYR A 93 -8.66 -1.81 9.93
C TYR A 93 -9.63 -0.63 9.83
N ARG A 94 -10.12 -0.30 8.62
CA ARG A 94 -11.11 0.76 8.36
C ARG A 94 -12.56 0.30 8.56
N TYR A 95 -12.80 -0.74 9.36
CA TYR A 95 -14.12 -1.34 9.54
C TYR A 95 -15.17 -0.31 9.99
N ASP A 96 -14.79 0.75 10.71
CA ASP A 96 -15.73 1.81 11.08
C ASP A 96 -16.40 2.54 9.90
N SER A 97 -15.71 2.61 8.75
CA SER A 97 -16.24 3.17 7.51
C SER A 97 -16.71 2.10 6.51
N CYS A 98 -16.07 0.93 6.49
CA CYS A 98 -16.30 -0.12 5.51
C CYS A 98 -17.41 -1.10 5.94
N LEU A 99 -17.51 -1.39 7.24
CA LEU A 99 -18.49 -2.29 7.83
C LEU A 99 -19.70 -1.50 8.33
N ARG A 100 -20.41 -0.89 7.37
CA ARG A 100 -21.67 -0.20 7.60
C ARG A 100 -22.78 -0.92 6.81
N PRO A 101 -23.87 -1.36 7.47
CA PRO A 101 -24.12 -1.27 8.91
C PRO A 101 -23.25 -2.24 9.71
N PHE A 102 -23.04 -1.96 11.00
CA PHE A 102 -22.33 -2.86 11.92
C PHE A 102 -23.34 -3.77 12.64
N PRO A 103 -23.08 -5.08 12.81
CA PRO A 103 -24.06 -5.96 13.44
C PRO A 103 -24.30 -5.61 14.92
N PRO A 104 -25.55 -5.35 15.33
CA PRO A 104 -25.85 -4.79 16.65
C PRO A 104 -25.55 -5.74 17.80
N MET A 105 -25.56 -7.07 17.57
CA MET A 105 -25.20 -8.04 18.62
C MET A 105 -23.73 -7.99 19.03
N TYR A 106 -22.87 -7.31 18.26
CA TYR A 106 -21.47 -7.07 18.62
C TYR A 106 -21.23 -5.62 19.05
N ILE A 107 -22.27 -4.89 19.47
CA ILE A 107 -22.15 -3.57 20.09
C ILE A 107 -22.43 -3.71 21.58
N LYS A 108 -21.43 -3.38 22.41
CA LYS A 108 -21.53 -3.41 23.87
C LYS A 108 -21.17 -2.03 24.42
N ASN A 109 -22.07 -1.42 25.20
CA ASN A 109 -21.87 -0.07 25.75
C ASN A 109 -21.43 0.95 24.68
N GLU A 110 -22.15 0.96 23.54
CA GLU A 110 -21.87 1.82 22.37
C GLU A 110 -20.51 1.57 21.68
N CYS A 111 -19.74 0.59 22.15
CA CYS A 111 -18.47 0.20 21.56
C CYS A 111 -18.64 -1.03 20.65
N LYS A 112 -18.09 -0.94 19.44
CA LYS A 112 -18.06 -2.06 18.47
C LYS A 112 -17.01 -3.09 18.89
N ASP A 113 -17.45 -4.31 19.19
CA ASP A 113 -16.61 -5.46 19.52
C ASP A 113 -16.22 -6.21 18.23
N ILE A 114 -15.33 -5.59 17.44
CA ILE A 114 -14.89 -6.16 16.15
C ILE A 114 -14.19 -7.51 16.31
N GLU A 115 -13.53 -7.75 17.45
CA GLU A 115 -12.81 -8.99 17.70
C GLU A 115 -13.75 -10.16 18.00
N ALA A 116 -14.82 -9.93 18.76
CA ALA A 116 -15.88 -10.93 18.90
C ALA A 116 -16.54 -11.23 17.54
N LEU A 117 -16.80 -10.21 16.72
CA LEU A 117 -17.36 -10.41 15.38
C LEU A 117 -16.43 -11.25 14.49
N ARG A 118 -15.12 -10.98 14.48
CA ARG A 118 -14.15 -11.75 13.68
C ARG A 118 -14.09 -13.21 14.11
N ARG A 119 -14.08 -13.49 15.42
CA ARG A 119 -14.16 -14.87 15.94
C ARG A 119 -15.44 -15.59 15.51
N ALA A 120 -16.58 -14.90 15.54
CA ALA A 120 -17.83 -15.47 15.03
C ALA A 120 -17.76 -15.75 13.52
N ILE A 121 -17.18 -14.84 12.72
CA ILE A 121 -16.96 -15.04 11.29
C ILE A 121 -16.06 -16.26 11.01
N GLU A 122 -15.00 -16.46 11.80
CA GLU A 122 -14.10 -17.62 11.68
C GLU A 122 -14.80 -18.94 11.97
N SER A 123 -15.83 -18.93 12.83
CA SER A 123 -16.62 -20.12 13.15
C SER A 123 -17.66 -20.49 12.10
N VAL A 124 -17.96 -19.59 11.16
CA VAL A 124 -18.97 -19.82 10.11
C VAL A 124 -18.42 -20.82 9.09
N PRO A 125 -19.03 -22.02 8.95
CA PRO A 125 -18.60 -23.00 7.96
C PRO A 125 -18.99 -22.55 6.54
N PRO A 126 -18.42 -23.18 5.49
CA PRO A 126 -18.80 -22.89 4.11
C PRO A 126 -20.33 -22.91 3.92
N LEU A 127 -20.89 -21.96 3.14
CA LEU A 127 -22.34 -21.81 3.01
C LEU A 127 -23.10 -23.09 2.57
N PRO A 128 -22.55 -23.95 1.69
CA PRO A 128 -23.19 -25.23 1.38
C PRO A 128 -23.24 -26.21 2.56
N VAL A 129 -22.28 -26.13 3.48
CA VAL A 129 -22.24 -26.96 4.69
C VAL A 129 -23.32 -26.51 5.65
N ILE A 130 -23.35 -25.21 6.02
CA ILE A 130 -24.40 -24.70 6.92
C ILE A 130 -25.80 -24.92 6.33
N CYS A 131 -25.97 -24.79 5.01
CA CYS A 131 -27.26 -25.05 4.36
C CYS A 131 -27.81 -26.47 4.61
N LYS A 132 -26.92 -27.47 4.69
CA LYS A 132 -27.31 -28.86 5.02
C LYS A 132 -27.65 -28.99 6.49
N GLU A 133 -26.79 -28.45 7.36
CA GLU A 133 -26.95 -28.49 8.83
C GLU A 133 -28.24 -27.79 9.30
N LEU A 134 -28.69 -26.75 8.60
CA LEU A 134 -29.98 -26.10 8.86
C LEU A 134 -31.20 -27.02 8.69
N GLY A 135 -31.04 -28.21 8.09
CA GLY A 135 -32.09 -29.23 7.98
C GLY A 135 -32.13 -30.25 9.12
N GLU A 136 -31.12 -30.26 9.99
CA GLU A 136 -30.99 -31.25 11.06
C GLU A 136 -31.73 -30.81 12.34
N ALA A 137 -32.15 -31.79 13.15
CA ALA A 137 -32.72 -31.52 14.46
C ALA A 137 -31.66 -30.90 15.38
N GLY A 138 -32.01 -29.84 16.10
CA GLY A 138 -31.08 -29.15 17.00
C GLY A 138 -30.14 -28.13 16.32
N ALA A 139 -30.46 -27.68 15.10
CA ALA A 139 -29.59 -26.79 14.33
C ALA A 139 -29.32 -25.44 15.04
N TYR A 140 -30.30 -24.90 15.76
CA TYR A 140 -30.14 -23.63 16.48
C TYR A 140 -29.23 -23.78 17.70
N GLU A 141 -29.30 -24.90 18.39
CA GLU A 141 -28.48 -25.24 19.55
C GLU A 141 -27.01 -25.39 19.14
N ASN A 142 -26.76 -25.99 17.97
CA ASN A 142 -25.40 -26.21 17.46
C ASN A 142 -24.79 -24.98 16.77
N TYR A 143 -25.61 -24.17 16.08
CA TYR A 143 -25.14 -23.08 15.21
C TYR A 143 -25.79 -21.72 15.50
N GLY A 144 -26.37 -21.50 16.68
CA GLY A 144 -27.16 -20.31 17.00
C GLY A 144 -26.47 -18.98 16.68
N GLU A 145 -25.20 -18.80 17.08
CA GLU A 145 -24.43 -17.58 16.79
C GLU A 145 -24.20 -17.37 15.28
N THR A 146 -23.89 -18.45 14.56
CA THR A 146 -23.75 -18.45 13.09
C THR A 146 -25.07 -18.13 12.40
N ILE A 147 -26.18 -18.71 12.86
CA ILE A 147 -27.52 -18.48 12.33
C ILE A 147 -27.93 -17.02 12.53
N GLU A 148 -27.73 -16.46 13.72
CA GLU A 148 -28.06 -15.06 14.00
C GLU A 148 -27.25 -14.10 13.12
N LEU A 149 -25.93 -14.34 12.99
CA LEU A 149 -25.06 -13.49 12.19
C LEU A 149 -25.39 -13.60 10.69
N LEU A 150 -25.54 -14.81 10.15
CA LEU A 150 -25.90 -15.02 8.75
C LEU A 150 -27.29 -14.45 8.45
N TYR A 151 -28.28 -14.67 9.33
CA TYR A 151 -29.61 -14.11 9.16
C TYR A 151 -29.56 -12.58 9.12
N TRP A 152 -28.79 -11.97 10.02
CA TRP A 152 -28.62 -10.53 10.07
C TRP A 152 -28.02 -9.99 8.76
N VAL A 153 -26.87 -10.53 8.33
CA VAL A 153 -26.16 -10.05 7.13
C VAL A 153 -26.97 -10.32 5.86
N LEU A 154 -27.46 -11.54 5.68
CA LEU A 154 -28.03 -11.98 4.42
C LEU A 154 -29.48 -11.54 4.24
N LEU A 155 -30.30 -11.58 5.30
CA LEU A 155 -31.76 -11.38 5.22
C LEU A 155 -32.27 -10.10 5.89
N ARG A 156 -31.71 -9.68 7.02
CA ARG A 156 -32.21 -8.51 7.77
C ARG A 156 -31.84 -7.18 7.12
N LEU A 157 -30.71 -7.11 6.43
CA LEU A 157 -30.30 -5.95 5.63
C LEU A 157 -31.10 -5.91 4.31
N ARG A 158 -32.30 -5.32 4.36
CA ARG A 158 -33.34 -5.40 3.32
C ARG A 158 -33.23 -4.39 2.18
N ASP A 159 -32.45 -3.32 2.30
CA ASP A 159 -32.52 -2.19 1.35
C ASP A 159 -32.07 -2.57 -0.07
N SER A 160 -31.02 -3.40 -0.17
CA SER A 160 -30.46 -3.90 -1.43
C SER A 160 -30.25 -5.42 -1.33
N TYR A 161 -30.77 -6.18 -2.30
CA TYR A 161 -30.45 -7.59 -2.44
C TYR A 161 -29.66 -7.85 -3.73
N ILE A 162 -28.72 -8.78 -3.64
CA ILE A 162 -27.84 -9.18 -4.74
C ILE A 162 -28.45 -10.43 -5.39
N LYS A 163 -28.43 -10.49 -6.72
CA LYS A 163 -28.85 -11.67 -7.51
C LYS A 163 -27.79 -12.06 -8.51
N SER A 164 -27.54 -13.35 -8.67
CA SER A 164 -26.67 -13.86 -9.73
C SER A 164 -27.29 -13.60 -11.10
N VAL A 165 -26.47 -13.17 -12.05
CA VAL A 165 -26.88 -12.98 -13.44
C VAL A 165 -26.45 -14.20 -14.27
N PRO A 166 -27.32 -14.76 -15.14
CA PRO A 166 -26.95 -15.82 -16.09
C PRO A 166 -25.91 -15.35 -17.12
N LYS A 167 -24.97 -16.22 -17.50
CA LYS A 167 -23.84 -15.87 -18.39
C LYS A 167 -24.29 -15.36 -19.77
N GLU A 168 -25.45 -15.82 -20.24
CA GLU A 168 -26.06 -15.44 -21.51
C GLU A 168 -26.38 -13.94 -21.55
N SER A 169 -26.62 -13.33 -20.38
CA SER A 169 -26.93 -11.90 -20.25
C SER A 169 -25.70 -11.00 -20.14
N TYR A 170 -24.48 -11.56 -20.00
CA TYR A 170 -23.27 -10.77 -19.70
C TYR A 170 -22.95 -9.80 -20.84
N ASN A 171 -23.01 -10.28 -22.07
CA ASN A 171 -22.73 -9.45 -23.25
C ASN A 171 -23.74 -8.29 -23.37
N SER A 172 -25.01 -8.50 -23.03
CA SER A 172 -26.02 -7.44 -23.03
C SER A 172 -25.73 -6.36 -21.99
N ILE A 173 -25.26 -6.77 -20.80
CA ILE A 173 -24.91 -5.85 -19.71
C ILE A 173 -23.65 -5.06 -20.05
N LEU A 174 -22.59 -5.72 -20.50
CA LEU A 174 -21.31 -5.08 -20.83
C LEU A 174 -21.45 -4.12 -22.03
N ARG A 175 -22.39 -4.38 -22.95
CA ARG A 175 -22.70 -3.47 -24.07
C ARG A 175 -23.42 -2.18 -23.66
N LYS A 176 -23.88 -2.05 -22.41
CA LYS A 176 -24.49 -0.79 -21.91
C LYS A 176 -23.50 0.37 -21.87
N VAL A 177 -22.21 0.08 -21.85
CA VAL A 177 -21.13 1.07 -21.97
C VAL A 177 -20.24 0.64 -23.14
N PRO A 178 -20.09 1.46 -24.20
CA PRO A 178 -19.27 1.10 -25.36
C PRO A 178 -17.82 0.83 -24.96
N LEU A 179 -17.31 -0.36 -25.29
CA LEU A 179 -15.90 -0.72 -25.07
C LEU A 179 -15.05 -0.18 -26.23
N ALA A 180 -14.20 0.81 -25.96
CA ALA A 180 -13.23 1.29 -26.95
C ALA A 180 -11.97 0.40 -27.03
N VAL A 181 -11.60 -0.25 -25.92
CA VAL A 181 -10.40 -1.10 -25.81
C VAL A 181 -10.79 -2.49 -25.28
N PRO A 182 -10.28 -3.59 -25.84
CA PRO A 182 -10.48 -4.93 -25.30
C PRO A 182 -9.84 -5.07 -23.91
N VAL A 183 -10.62 -5.50 -22.93
CA VAL A 183 -10.20 -5.68 -21.54
C VAL A 183 -10.71 -7.03 -21.05
N ALA A 184 -10.04 -7.63 -20.05
CA ALA A 184 -10.50 -8.87 -19.44
C ALA A 184 -11.96 -8.73 -18.94
N ALA A 185 -12.83 -9.62 -19.43
CA ALA A 185 -14.23 -9.66 -19.01
C ALA A 185 -14.37 -10.25 -17.60
N PRO A 186 -15.34 -9.80 -16.80
CA PRO A 186 -15.62 -10.40 -15.50
C PRO A 186 -16.13 -11.83 -15.65
N ASN A 187 -15.69 -12.72 -14.76
CA ASN A 187 -16.11 -14.13 -14.74
C ASN A 187 -17.52 -14.29 -14.13
N LEU A 188 -17.92 -13.34 -13.28
CA LEU A 188 -19.20 -13.34 -12.58
C LEU A 188 -19.83 -11.94 -12.62
N ILE A 189 -21.13 -11.87 -12.86
CA ILE A 189 -21.92 -10.64 -12.79
C ILE A 189 -23.09 -10.86 -11.84
N PHE A 190 -23.31 -9.90 -10.96
CA PHE A 190 -24.43 -9.87 -10.04
C PHE A 190 -25.23 -8.60 -10.25
N GLN A 191 -26.55 -8.70 -10.17
CA GLN A 191 -27.46 -7.56 -10.19
C GLN A 191 -27.70 -7.07 -8.77
N VAL A 192 -27.60 -5.76 -8.58
CA VAL A 192 -28.02 -5.09 -7.34
C VAL A 192 -29.44 -4.58 -7.57
N ALA A 193 -30.38 -5.08 -6.78
CA ALA A 193 -31.77 -4.71 -6.88
C ALA A 193 -32.28 -4.17 -5.53
N SER A 194 -33.02 -3.08 -5.60
CA SER A 194 -33.64 -2.42 -4.45
C SER A 194 -34.91 -3.17 -4.03
N ALA A 195 -35.24 -3.13 -2.73
CA ALA A 195 -36.54 -3.58 -2.26
C ALA A 195 -37.69 -2.79 -2.93
N LYS A 196 -38.87 -3.41 -3.05
CA LYS A 196 -40.06 -2.79 -3.70
C LYS A 196 -40.50 -1.46 -3.06
N GLN A 197 -40.11 -1.19 -1.82
CA GLN A 197 -40.47 -0.01 -1.03
C GLN A 197 -39.22 0.79 -0.58
N SER A 198 -38.11 0.72 -1.33
CA SER A 198 -36.91 1.48 -0.98
C SER A 198 -37.12 2.98 -1.24
N ALA A 199 -37.07 3.80 -0.18
CA ALA A 199 -37.18 5.25 -0.28
C ALA A 199 -36.08 5.85 -1.18
N ALA A 200 -34.87 5.28 -1.14
CA ALA A 200 -33.76 5.69 -1.99
C ALA A 200 -34.04 5.42 -3.47
N GLU A 201 -34.66 4.27 -3.78
CA GLU A 201 -35.07 3.91 -5.14
C GLU A 201 -36.18 4.82 -5.68
N GLU A 202 -37.18 5.13 -4.86
CA GLU A 202 -38.27 6.05 -5.22
C GLU A 202 -37.74 7.47 -5.45
N LYS A 203 -36.86 7.95 -4.56
CA LYS A 203 -36.18 9.24 -4.70
C LYS A 203 -35.41 9.31 -6.03
N TRP A 204 -34.59 8.30 -6.33
CA TRP A 204 -33.82 8.27 -7.58
C TRP A 204 -34.72 8.24 -8.82
N LYS A 205 -35.79 7.43 -8.81
CA LYS A 205 -36.77 7.38 -9.92
C LYS A 205 -37.45 8.73 -10.14
N SER A 206 -37.80 9.44 -9.06
CA SER A 206 -38.39 10.77 -9.15
C SER A 206 -37.42 11.77 -9.79
N SER A 207 -36.14 11.75 -9.40
CA SER A 207 -35.10 12.60 -9.98
C SER A 207 -34.81 12.27 -11.44
N ALA A 208 -34.95 11.00 -11.84
CA ALA A 208 -34.68 10.53 -13.19
C ALA A 208 -35.81 10.81 -14.19
N LYS A 209 -37.03 11.16 -13.74
CA LYS A 209 -38.24 11.21 -14.58
C LYS A 209 -38.11 12.11 -15.81
N ASP A 210 -37.42 13.24 -15.68
CA ASP A 210 -37.27 14.25 -16.73
C ASP A 210 -35.86 14.29 -17.34
N HIS A 211 -35.03 13.27 -17.06
CA HIS A 211 -33.62 13.23 -17.46
C HIS A 211 -33.30 11.92 -18.17
N SER A 212 -32.39 11.96 -19.16
CA SER A 212 -31.82 10.74 -19.73
C SER A 212 -30.85 10.08 -18.75
N THR A 213 -30.69 8.75 -18.83
CA THR A 213 -29.71 8.01 -18.01
C THR A 213 -28.64 7.39 -18.88
N PHE A 214 -27.47 7.15 -18.30
CA PHE A 214 -26.35 6.50 -18.96
C PHE A 214 -25.57 5.63 -17.96
N TYR A 215 -24.73 4.73 -18.44
CA TYR A 215 -23.99 3.79 -17.59
C TYR A 215 -22.51 4.18 -17.52
N ALA A 216 -21.90 3.95 -16.35
CA ALA A 216 -20.47 4.14 -16.13
C ALA A 216 -19.94 3.18 -15.05
N TYR A 217 -18.63 2.90 -15.12
CA TYR A 217 -17.93 2.02 -14.20
C TYR A 217 -17.34 2.78 -13.02
N HIS A 218 -17.35 2.16 -11.84
CA HIS A 218 -16.65 2.63 -10.65
C HIS A 218 -15.82 1.48 -10.05
N GLY A 219 -14.51 1.71 -9.94
CA GLY A 219 -13.59 0.81 -9.24
C GLY A 219 -13.44 1.23 -7.78
N SER A 220 -13.49 0.26 -6.87
CA SER A 220 -13.19 0.47 -5.45
C SER A 220 -12.48 -0.74 -4.88
N ARG A 221 -11.87 -0.59 -3.70
CA ARG A 221 -11.35 -1.73 -2.97
C ARG A 221 -12.48 -2.65 -2.48
N LEU A 222 -12.21 -3.95 -2.43
CA LEU A 222 -13.20 -4.97 -2.08
C LEU A 222 -13.89 -4.68 -0.73
N GLU A 223 -13.14 -4.28 0.29
CA GLU A 223 -13.69 -4.02 1.63
C GLU A 223 -14.72 -2.88 1.68
N ASN A 224 -14.74 -1.99 0.68
CA ASN A 224 -15.71 -0.89 0.61
C ASN A 224 -17.09 -1.37 0.14
N PHE A 225 -17.16 -2.49 -0.59
CA PHE A 225 -18.38 -2.88 -1.31
C PHE A 225 -19.53 -3.29 -0.40
N HIS A 226 -19.27 -3.73 0.84
CA HIS A 226 -20.33 -3.96 1.82
C HIS A 226 -21.10 -2.66 2.08
N SER A 227 -20.40 -1.60 2.50
CA SER A 227 -21.03 -0.29 2.73
C SER A 227 -21.61 0.31 1.44
N ILE A 228 -20.97 0.13 0.29
CA ILE A 228 -21.45 0.67 -0.99
C ILE A 228 -22.78 0.03 -1.39
N VAL A 229 -22.96 -1.27 -1.20
CA VAL A 229 -24.21 -1.97 -1.52
C VAL A 229 -25.37 -1.51 -0.64
N HIS A 230 -25.09 -1.17 0.64
CA HIS A 230 -26.12 -0.79 1.61
C HIS A 230 -26.43 0.70 1.64
N TYR A 231 -25.42 1.56 1.50
CA TYR A 231 -25.58 3.02 1.60
C TYR A 231 -25.32 3.77 0.28
N GLY A 232 -25.05 3.05 -0.82
CA GLY A 232 -24.66 3.66 -2.08
C GLY A 232 -23.24 4.22 -2.05
N LEU A 233 -22.87 4.89 -3.15
CA LEU A 233 -21.58 5.57 -3.26
C LEU A 233 -21.66 6.93 -2.58
N GLN A 234 -20.86 7.15 -1.54
CA GLN A 234 -20.87 8.37 -0.74
C GLN A 234 -19.68 9.26 -1.10
N GLN A 235 -19.91 10.56 -1.27
CA GLN A 235 -18.86 11.52 -1.68
C GLN A 235 -17.73 11.61 -0.64
N ASN A 236 -18.06 11.57 0.65
CA ASN A 236 -17.11 11.63 1.76
C ASN A 236 -16.18 10.40 1.88
N MET A 237 -16.48 9.31 1.16
CA MET A 237 -15.63 8.12 1.06
C MET A 237 -14.55 8.28 -0.03
N CYS A 238 -14.70 9.25 -0.95
CA CYS A 238 -13.74 9.58 -1.99
C CYS A 238 -12.91 10.82 -1.56
N LYS A 239 -11.94 10.61 -0.66
CA LYS A 239 -11.10 11.70 -0.10
C LYS A 239 -9.94 12.16 -0.99
N ARG A 240 -9.70 11.50 -2.14
CA ARG A 240 -8.69 11.89 -3.14
C ARG A 240 -9.38 12.27 -4.43
N SER A 241 -9.08 13.45 -4.98
CA SER A 241 -9.74 13.88 -6.21
C SER A 241 -8.89 14.90 -6.96
N GLU A 242 -8.15 14.45 -7.96
CA GLU A 242 -7.30 15.30 -8.81
C GLU A 242 -8.13 16.34 -9.58
N PHE A 243 -9.34 15.95 -9.98
CA PHE A 243 -10.24 16.76 -10.80
C PHE A 243 -11.42 17.37 -10.02
N GLY A 244 -11.27 17.54 -8.70
CA GLY A 244 -12.27 18.13 -7.79
C GLY A 244 -13.15 17.10 -7.06
N LYS A 245 -13.77 17.52 -5.94
CA LYS A 245 -14.45 16.60 -5.01
C LYS A 245 -15.68 15.94 -5.63
N GLY A 246 -15.69 14.62 -5.69
CA GLY A 246 -16.83 13.86 -6.18
C GLY A 246 -16.59 12.36 -6.19
N ILE A 247 -17.60 11.63 -6.65
CA ILE A 247 -17.52 10.20 -6.93
C ILE A 247 -17.07 10.04 -8.38
N TYR A 248 -15.98 9.29 -8.57
CA TYR A 248 -15.34 9.12 -9.87
C TYR A 248 -15.91 7.91 -10.59
N PHE A 249 -16.23 8.10 -11.86
CA PHE A 249 -16.64 7.04 -12.78
C PHE A 249 -15.85 7.13 -14.07
N SER A 250 -15.87 6.06 -14.84
CA SER A 250 -15.35 6.05 -16.20
C SER A 250 -16.30 5.38 -17.18
N SER A 251 -16.32 5.87 -18.42
CA SER A 251 -16.93 5.16 -19.54
C SER A 251 -16.09 3.96 -20.01
N GLU A 252 -14.91 3.73 -19.44
CA GLU A 252 -14.05 2.60 -19.79
C GLU A 252 -13.78 1.67 -18.60
N LEU A 253 -14.03 0.38 -18.81
CA LEU A 253 -13.76 -0.65 -17.81
C LEU A 253 -12.26 -0.74 -17.47
N GLY A 254 -11.39 -0.61 -18.48
CA GLY A 254 -9.94 -0.63 -18.33
C GLY A 254 -9.40 0.49 -17.43
N VAL A 255 -10.07 1.63 -17.41
CA VAL A 255 -9.72 2.78 -16.54
C VAL A 255 -10.14 2.50 -15.09
N SER A 256 -11.23 1.78 -14.87
CA SER A 256 -11.73 1.47 -13.52
C SER A 256 -11.03 0.28 -12.85
N LEU A 257 -10.46 -0.65 -13.63
CA LEU A 257 -9.81 -1.86 -13.12
C LEU A 257 -8.64 -1.60 -12.15
N PRO A 258 -7.70 -0.68 -12.42
CA PRO A 258 -6.61 -0.37 -11.48
C PRO A 258 -7.10 0.09 -10.10
N TYR A 259 -8.31 0.65 -10.02
CA TYR A 259 -8.94 1.10 -8.77
C TYR A 259 -9.70 -0.01 -8.04
N SER A 260 -9.79 -1.20 -8.64
CA SER A 260 -10.37 -2.42 -8.07
C SER A 260 -9.31 -3.52 -7.92
N PRO A 261 -8.36 -3.38 -6.98
CA PRO A 261 -7.38 -4.43 -6.73
C PRO A 261 -8.05 -5.69 -6.19
N VAL A 262 -7.43 -6.84 -6.42
CA VAL A 262 -7.85 -8.11 -5.81
C VAL A 262 -7.77 -7.98 -4.29
N GLY A 263 -8.86 -8.30 -3.61
CA GLY A 263 -8.98 -8.32 -2.16
C GLY A 263 -9.30 -9.71 -1.63
N TYR A 264 -9.04 -9.92 -0.35
CA TYR A 264 -9.45 -11.13 0.35
C TYR A 264 -10.93 -11.02 0.74
N GLY A 265 -11.76 -11.91 0.20
CA GLY A 265 -13.20 -11.99 0.50
C GLY A 265 -13.43 -12.87 1.74
N TRP A 266 -13.65 -14.16 1.50
CA TRP A 266 -13.83 -15.16 2.54
C TRP A 266 -13.16 -16.48 2.16
N GLY A 267 -12.39 -17.07 3.08
CA GLY A 267 -11.59 -18.28 2.79
C GLY A 267 -12.40 -19.51 2.40
N ALA A 268 -13.68 -19.58 2.76
CA ALA A 268 -14.61 -20.65 2.43
C ALA A 268 -15.59 -20.27 1.29
N SER A 269 -15.31 -19.18 0.57
CA SER A 269 -16.15 -18.67 -0.50
C SER A 269 -16.24 -19.63 -1.69
N LEU A 270 -17.45 -19.83 -2.19
CA LEU A 270 -17.75 -20.51 -3.46
C LEU A 270 -17.18 -19.78 -4.69
N LEU A 271 -16.87 -18.49 -4.54
CA LEU A 271 -16.33 -17.63 -5.58
C LEU A 271 -14.80 -17.56 -5.53
N GLY A 272 -14.16 -18.23 -4.57
CA GLY A 272 -12.74 -18.15 -4.29
C GLY A 272 -12.40 -17.13 -3.21
N SER A 273 -11.30 -17.36 -2.50
CA SER A 273 -10.89 -16.51 -1.36
C SER A 273 -10.41 -15.11 -1.77
N GLU A 274 -10.03 -14.94 -3.03
CA GLU A 274 -9.51 -13.69 -3.60
C GLU A 274 -10.40 -13.24 -4.76
N ILE A 275 -11.01 -12.06 -4.61
CA ILE A 275 -11.91 -11.49 -5.63
C ILE A 275 -11.63 -9.99 -5.84
N SER A 276 -11.87 -9.50 -7.05
CA SER A 276 -11.93 -8.08 -7.38
C SER A 276 -13.35 -7.72 -7.82
N CYS A 277 -13.81 -6.51 -7.51
CA CYS A 277 -15.21 -6.11 -7.69
C CYS A 277 -15.32 -4.69 -8.26
N ILE A 278 -16.02 -4.53 -9.38
CA ILE A 278 -16.33 -3.23 -9.99
C ILE A 278 -17.84 -2.99 -9.96
N ALA A 279 -18.26 -1.78 -9.63
CA ALA A 279 -19.66 -1.39 -9.79
C ALA A 279 -19.91 -0.86 -11.21
N LEU A 280 -20.96 -1.36 -11.85
CA LEU A 280 -21.57 -0.75 -13.02
C LEU A 280 -22.82 0.02 -12.56
N CYS A 281 -22.73 1.34 -12.68
CA CYS A 281 -23.73 2.27 -12.19
C CYS A 281 -24.51 2.91 -13.34
N GLU A 282 -25.77 3.22 -13.07
CA GLU A 282 -26.65 4.03 -13.89
C GLU A 282 -26.71 5.44 -13.30
N LEU A 283 -26.39 6.44 -14.12
CA LEU A 283 -26.26 7.84 -13.73
C LEU A 283 -27.32 8.67 -14.45
N ILE A 284 -27.91 9.63 -13.73
CA ILE A 284 -28.86 10.60 -14.28
C ILE A 284 -28.07 11.70 -14.99
N ASN A 285 -28.36 11.98 -16.26
CA ASN A 285 -27.75 13.08 -16.99
C ASN A 285 -28.21 14.43 -16.40
N HIS A 286 -27.39 15.00 -15.52
CA HIS A 286 -27.69 16.20 -14.73
C HIS A 286 -26.47 17.13 -14.70
N PRO A 287 -26.64 18.47 -14.60
CA PRO A 287 -25.53 19.44 -14.55
C PRO A 287 -24.48 19.23 -13.44
N ASP A 288 -24.87 18.54 -12.37
CA ASP A 288 -23.99 18.16 -11.24
C ASP A 288 -23.04 16.99 -11.57
N ILE A 289 -23.18 16.39 -12.76
CA ILE A 289 -22.23 15.44 -13.30
C ILE A 289 -21.28 16.16 -14.23
N LYS A 290 -20.03 16.25 -13.83
CA LYS A 290 -18.96 16.84 -14.63
C LYS A 290 -18.37 15.78 -15.54
N ARG A 291 -18.26 16.10 -16.83
CA ARG A 291 -17.86 15.16 -17.88
C ARG A 291 -16.63 15.68 -18.61
N GLY A 292 -15.61 14.83 -18.72
CA GLY A 292 -14.36 15.19 -19.39
C GLY A 292 -14.49 15.41 -20.90
N ASP A 293 -15.50 14.81 -21.54
CA ASP A 293 -15.75 14.95 -22.98
C ASP A 293 -16.60 16.19 -23.34
N SER A 294 -17.09 16.95 -22.36
CA SER A 294 -17.90 18.15 -22.63
C SER A 294 -17.04 19.29 -23.19
N ARG A 295 -17.54 20.00 -24.21
CA ARG A 295 -16.90 21.22 -24.73
C ARG A 295 -17.20 22.45 -23.87
N ASP A 296 -18.15 22.35 -22.93
CA ASP A 296 -18.46 23.39 -21.97
C ASP A 296 -17.51 23.31 -20.77
N ASN A 297 -16.71 24.36 -20.57
CA ASN A 297 -15.77 24.46 -19.46
C ASN A 297 -16.45 24.34 -18.10
N ALA A 298 -17.69 24.82 -17.93
CA ALA A 298 -18.44 24.73 -16.67
C ALA A 298 -18.90 23.30 -16.33
N GLN A 299 -18.93 22.42 -17.33
CA GLN A 299 -19.28 21.01 -17.19
C GLN A 299 -18.05 20.10 -17.20
N ASN A 300 -16.86 20.66 -17.46
CA ASN A 300 -15.61 19.92 -17.59
C ASN A 300 -14.55 20.29 -16.53
N THR A 301 -14.84 21.31 -15.72
CA THR A 301 -13.98 21.70 -14.59
C THR A 301 -14.81 21.81 -13.32
N LEU A 302 -14.18 21.49 -12.19
CA LEU A 302 -14.69 21.81 -10.86
C LEU A 302 -13.86 22.97 -10.30
N SER A 303 -14.50 23.84 -9.51
CA SER A 303 -13.85 25.00 -8.90
C SER A 303 -12.74 24.63 -7.91
N ASP A 304 -12.77 23.40 -7.38
CA ASP A 304 -11.76 22.84 -6.49
C ASP A 304 -10.82 21.83 -7.20
N SER A 305 -10.82 21.80 -8.54
CA SER A 305 -9.93 20.95 -9.33
C SER A 305 -8.48 21.43 -9.26
N LEU A 306 -7.57 20.56 -8.84
CA LEU A 306 -6.13 20.82 -8.82
C LEU A 306 -5.45 20.43 -10.15
N GLY A 307 -6.00 19.43 -10.85
CA GLY A 307 -5.53 18.92 -12.14
C GLY A 307 -6.16 19.59 -13.36
N GLY A 308 -6.95 20.65 -13.17
CA GLY A 308 -7.59 21.39 -14.26
C GLY A 308 -8.80 20.64 -14.85
N ARG A 309 -8.74 20.37 -16.16
CA ARG A 309 -9.86 19.78 -16.93
C ARG A 309 -10.00 18.28 -16.66
N ILE A 310 -11.23 17.79 -16.51
CA ILE A 310 -11.49 16.36 -16.34
C ILE A 310 -11.10 15.63 -17.64
N PRO A 311 -10.32 14.54 -17.60
CA PRO A 311 -9.90 13.85 -18.81
C PRO A 311 -11.07 13.20 -19.54
N ASP A 312 -10.97 13.10 -20.87
CA ASP A 312 -11.91 12.34 -21.69
C ASP A 312 -12.09 10.93 -21.09
N LYS A 313 -13.34 10.46 -21.01
CA LYS A 313 -13.79 9.19 -20.39
C LYS A 313 -13.98 9.18 -18.88
N TYR A 314 -13.70 10.28 -18.17
CA TYR A 314 -14.00 10.39 -16.74
C TYR A 314 -15.29 11.17 -16.50
N PHE A 315 -16.01 10.77 -15.45
CA PHE A 315 -17.13 11.50 -14.89
C PHE A 315 -16.91 11.73 -13.40
N VAL A 316 -17.16 12.95 -12.94
CA VAL A 316 -17.13 13.30 -11.51
C VAL A 316 -18.53 13.71 -11.08
N VAL A 317 -19.10 12.95 -10.16
CA VAL A 317 -20.46 13.17 -9.64
C VAL A 317 -20.36 13.78 -8.25
N THR A 318 -20.86 15.01 -8.09
CA THR A 318 -20.84 15.71 -6.79
C THR A 318 -22.02 15.31 -5.89
N ASN A 319 -23.16 14.93 -6.48
CA ASN A 319 -24.36 14.51 -5.77
C ASN A 319 -24.60 13.00 -5.90
N SER A 320 -24.44 12.26 -4.80
CA SER A 320 -24.65 10.80 -4.76
C SER A 320 -26.07 10.37 -5.10
N ASP A 321 -27.07 11.23 -4.93
CA ASP A 321 -28.48 10.92 -5.27
C ASP A 321 -28.70 10.71 -6.77
N LEU A 322 -27.74 11.08 -7.61
CA LEU A 322 -27.80 10.90 -9.07
C LEU A 322 -27.27 9.55 -9.52
N VAL A 323 -26.71 8.76 -8.60
CA VAL A 323 -26.04 7.50 -8.90
C VAL A 323 -26.87 6.33 -8.39
N ARG A 324 -27.05 5.34 -9.26
CA ARG A 324 -27.68 4.07 -8.89
C ARG A 324 -26.78 2.91 -9.28
N ILE A 325 -26.47 2.03 -8.32
CA ILE A 325 -25.71 0.80 -8.60
C ILE A 325 -26.66 -0.21 -9.24
N ARG A 326 -26.27 -0.79 -10.39
CA ARG A 326 -27.10 -1.79 -11.11
C ARG A 326 -26.47 -3.17 -11.11
N TYR A 327 -25.15 -3.24 -11.28
CA TYR A 327 -24.45 -4.52 -11.34
C TYR A 327 -23.11 -4.45 -10.60
N LEU A 328 -22.71 -5.59 -10.05
CA LEU A 328 -21.35 -5.85 -9.56
C LEU A 328 -20.68 -6.82 -10.54
N LEU A 329 -19.54 -6.40 -11.07
CA LEU A 329 -18.69 -7.18 -11.96
C LEU A 329 -17.57 -7.77 -11.12
N VAL A 330 -17.58 -9.10 -10.97
CA VAL A 330 -16.67 -9.81 -10.08
C VAL A 330 -15.67 -10.61 -10.89
N TYR A 331 -14.40 -10.43 -10.55
CA TYR A 331 -13.27 -11.17 -11.08
C TYR A 331 -12.80 -12.12 -9.99
N SER A 332 -12.97 -13.41 -10.24
CA SER A 332 -12.55 -14.50 -9.38
C SER A 332 -11.60 -15.42 -10.12
N GLN A 333 -10.69 -16.09 -9.40
CA GLN A 333 -9.91 -17.17 -9.98
C GLN A 333 -10.83 -18.39 -10.13
N ASP A 334 -11.04 -18.86 -11.36
CA ASP A 334 -11.83 -20.08 -11.61
C ASP A 334 -11.14 -21.27 -10.91
N LEU A 335 -11.81 -21.87 -9.93
CA LEU A 335 -11.51 -23.20 -9.41
C LEU A 335 -11.94 -24.25 -10.45
N HIS A 336 -11.29 -24.27 -11.62
CA HIS A 336 -11.52 -25.33 -12.60
C HIS A 336 -10.39 -26.36 -12.60
N SER A 337 -10.79 -27.59 -12.26
CA SER A 337 -10.15 -28.85 -12.61
C SER A 337 -8.78 -29.10 -11.98
N THR A 338 -8.76 -29.48 -10.70
CA THR A 338 -8.07 -30.73 -10.41
C THR A 338 -8.82 -31.81 -11.18
N SER A 339 -8.32 -32.14 -12.36
CA SER A 339 -8.71 -33.36 -13.06
C SER A 339 -8.61 -34.48 -12.03
N THR A 340 -9.76 -35.06 -11.70
CA THR A 340 -9.89 -36.36 -11.07
C THR A 340 -9.23 -37.35 -12.03
N THR A 341 -7.93 -37.54 -11.88
CA THR A 341 -7.35 -38.85 -12.11
C THR A 341 -7.49 -39.55 -10.78
N ASP A 342 -8.45 -40.48 -10.74
CA ASP A 342 -8.55 -41.48 -9.69
C ASP A 342 -7.17 -42.13 -9.53
N ASN A 343 -6.49 -41.77 -8.45
CA ASN A 343 -5.40 -42.55 -7.89
C ASN A 343 -5.58 -42.49 -6.38
N THR A 344 -6.45 -43.38 -5.89
CA THR A 344 -6.53 -43.78 -4.49
C THR A 344 -5.16 -44.29 -4.07
N GLY A 345 -4.39 -43.47 -3.35
CA GLY A 345 -3.07 -43.86 -2.88
C GLY A 345 -2.42 -42.85 -1.94
N LEU A 346 -1.57 -43.36 -1.05
CA LEU A 346 -0.79 -42.65 -0.02
C LEU A 346 -0.14 -41.34 -0.50
N LEU A 347 0.24 -41.26 -1.78
CA LEU A 347 0.83 -40.07 -2.40
C LEU A 347 -0.11 -38.85 -2.47
N ALA A 348 -1.43 -39.04 -2.62
CA ALA A 348 -2.40 -37.95 -2.60
C ALA A 348 -2.59 -37.40 -1.18
N TRP A 349 -2.62 -38.29 -0.18
CA TRP A 349 -2.68 -37.93 1.24
C TRP A 349 -1.43 -37.15 1.69
N PHE A 350 -0.24 -37.58 1.25
CA PHE A 350 1.01 -36.87 1.54
C PHE A 350 1.11 -35.48 0.90
N LYS A 351 0.46 -35.26 -0.25
CA LYS A 351 0.37 -33.93 -0.87
C LYS A 351 -0.59 -33.00 -0.14
N GLN A 352 -1.64 -33.53 0.48
CA GLN A 352 -2.64 -32.75 1.21
C GLN A 352 -2.19 -32.41 2.64
N HIS A 353 -1.36 -33.27 3.25
CA HIS A 353 -0.85 -33.09 4.61
C HIS A 353 0.67 -32.86 4.65
N LYS A 354 1.20 -32.00 3.77
CA LYS A 354 2.65 -31.72 3.64
C LYS A 354 3.35 -31.53 4.99
N LEU A 355 2.76 -30.76 5.92
CA LEU A 355 3.34 -30.50 7.23
C LEU A 355 3.47 -31.79 8.06
N LEU A 356 2.42 -32.62 8.09
CA LEU A 356 2.42 -33.89 8.82
C LEU A 356 3.41 -34.88 8.20
N THR A 357 3.54 -34.89 6.87
CA THR A 357 4.53 -35.67 6.14
C THR A 357 5.96 -35.26 6.48
N PHE A 358 6.24 -33.95 6.55
CA PHE A 358 7.55 -33.44 6.95
C PHE A 358 7.86 -33.75 8.42
N VAL A 359 6.87 -33.66 9.31
CA VAL A 359 7.04 -34.01 10.73
C VAL A 359 7.29 -35.50 10.90
N LEU A 360 6.53 -36.36 10.23
CA LEU A 360 6.76 -37.82 10.24
C LEU A 360 8.12 -38.18 9.63
N GLY A 361 8.49 -37.56 8.51
CA GLY A 361 9.81 -37.73 7.89
C GLY A 361 10.94 -37.29 8.83
N TYR A 362 10.76 -36.19 9.56
CA TYR A 362 11.71 -35.69 10.54
C TYR A 362 11.80 -36.60 11.77
N VAL A 363 10.68 -37.16 12.25
CA VAL A 363 10.68 -38.15 13.34
C VAL A 363 11.39 -39.44 12.91
N VAL A 364 11.19 -39.91 11.67
CA VAL A 364 11.91 -41.07 11.14
C VAL A 364 13.41 -40.76 10.95
N LEU A 365 13.76 -39.53 10.54
CA LEU A 365 15.14 -39.06 10.47
C LEU A 365 15.80 -39.05 11.87
N LEU A 366 15.11 -38.51 12.88
CA LEU A 366 15.60 -38.51 14.26
C LEU A 366 15.72 -39.93 14.82
N ALA A 367 14.78 -40.83 14.51
CA ALA A 367 14.85 -42.23 14.92
C ALA A 367 16.00 -42.98 14.23
N SER A 368 16.28 -42.69 12.95
CA SER A 368 17.40 -43.30 12.23
C SER A 368 18.77 -42.75 12.66
N VAL A 369 18.85 -41.47 13.02
CA VAL A 369 20.04 -40.89 13.68
C VAL A 369 20.23 -41.48 15.08
N GLY A 370 19.14 -41.68 15.84
CA GLY A 370 19.18 -42.31 17.16
C GLY A 370 19.62 -43.78 17.10
N LEU A 371 19.15 -44.55 16.11
CA LEU A 371 19.55 -45.96 15.91
C LEU A 371 21.00 -46.10 15.40
N THR A 372 21.50 -45.15 14.63
CA THR A 372 22.90 -45.15 14.16
C THR A 372 23.88 -44.73 15.25
N GLN A 373 23.51 -43.81 16.14
CA GLN A 373 24.28 -43.52 17.36
C GLN A 373 24.28 -44.68 18.36
N ASN A 374 23.18 -45.43 18.49
CA ASN A 374 23.11 -46.58 19.40
C ASN A 374 24.03 -47.76 18.95
N LYS A 375 24.31 -47.89 17.65
CA LYS A 375 25.32 -48.85 17.14
C LYS A 375 26.77 -48.40 17.38
N GLN A 376 27.05 -47.09 17.43
CA GLN A 376 28.39 -46.58 17.76
C GLN A 376 28.69 -46.65 19.27
N VAL A 377 27.69 -46.45 20.13
CA VAL A 377 27.85 -46.52 21.59
C VAL A 377 28.10 -47.96 22.08
N ASN A 378 27.51 -48.98 21.43
CA ASN A 378 27.79 -50.39 21.77
C ASN A 378 29.20 -50.87 21.37
N HIS A 379 29.85 -50.21 20.40
CA HIS A 379 31.25 -50.51 20.04
C HIS A 379 32.28 -49.73 20.88
N ALA A 380 31.90 -48.58 21.45
CA ALA A 380 32.76 -47.76 22.30
C ALA A 380 32.79 -48.22 23.78
N ASN A 381 31.68 -48.75 24.29
CA ASN A 381 31.55 -49.18 25.69
C ASN A 381 32.30 -50.49 26.06
N ALA A 382 32.91 -51.17 25.09
CA ALA A 382 33.76 -52.33 25.34
C ALA A 382 35.23 -51.97 25.68
N LYS A 383 35.62 -50.68 25.61
CA LYS A 383 37.04 -50.27 25.78
C LYS A 383 37.34 -49.31 26.93
N GLU A 384 36.35 -48.84 27.70
CA GLU A 384 36.59 -47.81 28.75
C GLU A 384 36.26 -48.22 30.18
N ASN A 385 36.01 -49.51 30.46
CA ASN A 385 35.74 -49.98 31.82
C ASN A 385 37.01 -50.35 32.61
N ILE A 386 38.03 -49.48 32.58
CA ILE A 386 39.17 -49.51 33.51
C ILE A 386 39.49 -48.08 33.95
N ARG A 387 38.76 -47.58 34.96
CA ARG A 387 39.28 -46.81 36.11
C ARG A 387 38.15 -46.11 36.90
N ASN A 388 37.92 -46.63 38.10
CA ASN A 388 37.85 -45.91 39.39
C ASN A 388 36.86 -44.72 39.50
N THR A 389 35.70 -44.87 40.15
CA THR A 389 35.37 -44.99 41.60
C THR A 389 35.01 -43.67 42.30
N LYS A 390 33.70 -43.59 42.65
CA LYS A 390 33.06 -43.15 43.91
C LYS A 390 32.83 -41.64 44.25
N PRO A 391 31.78 -41.34 45.07
CA PRO A 391 30.88 -40.19 44.89
C PRO A 391 30.56 -39.38 46.19
N SER A 392 29.74 -38.32 46.10
CA SER A 392 28.86 -37.78 47.18
C SER A 392 27.96 -36.66 46.61
N MET A 393 26.61 -36.72 46.66
CA MET A 393 25.67 -36.46 47.79
C MET A 393 25.62 -34.95 48.19
N VAL A 394 24.50 -34.24 48.43
CA VAL A 394 23.05 -34.52 48.55
C VAL A 394 22.25 -33.18 48.80
N VAL A 395 20.99 -33.12 48.36
CA VAL A 395 19.78 -32.45 48.96
C VAL A 395 19.44 -30.94 48.80
N VAL A 396 18.11 -30.74 48.77
CA VAL A 396 17.15 -29.66 48.38
C VAL A 396 16.36 -29.22 49.67
N PRO A 397 15.32 -28.32 49.75
CA PRO A 397 14.92 -27.02 49.14
C PRO A 397 14.64 -25.88 50.18
N SER A 398 14.29 -24.64 49.76
CA SER A 398 13.17 -23.88 50.36
C SER A 398 12.66 -22.70 49.50
N LYS A 399 11.41 -22.26 49.76
CA LYS A 399 10.59 -21.29 49.00
C LYS A 399 10.82 -19.82 49.45
N GLY A 400 10.69 -18.87 48.52
CA GLY A 400 10.51 -17.43 48.78
C GLY A 400 10.23 -16.61 47.51
N LYS A 401 9.27 -15.67 47.57
CA LYS A 401 8.68 -14.93 46.43
C LYS A 401 9.47 -13.68 45.99
N ARG A 402 9.34 -13.38 44.68
CA ARG A 402 9.53 -12.13 43.89
C ARG A 402 10.95 -11.57 43.64
N ALA A 403 11.33 -11.55 42.35
CA ALA A 403 11.79 -10.35 41.66
C ALA A 403 11.45 -10.44 40.16
N VAL A 404 10.96 -9.34 39.62
CA VAL A 404 10.47 -9.11 38.26
C VAL A 404 11.63 -8.66 37.38
N LEU A 405 11.83 -9.31 36.23
CA LEU A 405 12.26 -8.76 34.92
C LEU A 405 12.79 -9.90 34.04
N CYS A 406 11.95 -10.42 33.15
CA CYS A 406 12.34 -10.99 31.85
C CYS A 406 11.07 -11.35 31.06
N GLU A 407 11.21 -11.38 29.73
CA GLU A 407 10.20 -11.71 28.71
C GLU A 407 9.32 -10.55 28.20
N ILE A 408 9.91 -9.73 27.31
CA ILE A 408 9.17 -9.23 26.15
C ILE A 408 9.58 -10.13 24.98
N SER A 409 8.81 -11.18 24.79
CA SER A 409 8.64 -11.86 23.51
C SER A 409 7.16 -12.19 23.40
N ASN A 410 6.36 -11.19 23.02
CA ASN A 410 5.00 -11.48 22.59
C ASN A 410 5.10 -12.27 21.28
N ARG A 411 4.91 -13.58 21.39
CA ARG A 411 4.61 -14.45 20.25
C ARG A 411 3.29 -13.95 19.65
N VAL A 412 3.40 -13.22 18.55
CA VAL A 412 2.29 -13.10 17.61
C VAL A 412 2.13 -14.49 16.98
N ASN A 413 0.96 -15.09 17.18
CA ASN A 413 0.56 -16.33 16.52
C ASN A 413 0.60 -16.13 15.00
N THR A 414 1.71 -16.48 14.38
CA THR A 414 1.82 -16.65 12.93
C THR A 414 1.16 -17.97 12.55
N LEU A 415 -0.12 -17.92 12.16
CA LEU A 415 -0.73 -18.99 11.37
C LEU A 415 -1.02 -18.47 9.96
N ARG A 416 -0.63 -19.32 9.00
CA ARG A 416 -0.74 -19.23 7.54
C ARG A 416 0.31 -18.39 6.82
N GLY A 417 1.47 -19.03 6.64
CA GLY A 417 2.27 -18.87 5.44
C GLY A 417 1.53 -19.44 4.23
N VAL A 418 1.48 -18.67 3.15
CA VAL A 418 1.26 -19.15 1.79
C VAL A 418 2.40 -18.56 0.96
N GLU A 419 3.22 -19.42 0.37
CA GLU A 419 4.29 -19.01 -0.54
C GLU A 419 3.72 -18.34 -1.81
N PRO A 420 4.37 -17.30 -2.38
CA PRO A 420 3.90 -16.71 -3.62
C PRO A 420 4.17 -17.66 -4.81
N VAL A 421 3.09 -18.15 -5.41
CA VAL A 421 3.10 -18.80 -6.73
C VAL A 421 3.38 -17.73 -7.80
N ASP A 422 4.26 -18.09 -8.73
CA ASP A 422 4.73 -17.32 -9.88
C ASP A 422 3.57 -16.86 -10.81
N ARG A 423 3.46 -15.55 -11.07
CA ARG A 423 2.39 -14.94 -11.88
C ARG A 423 2.92 -14.02 -13.00
N ILE A 424 3.83 -14.53 -13.82
CA ILE A 424 4.11 -13.98 -15.17
C ILE A 424 3.66 -14.94 -16.29
N SER A 425 3.01 -16.06 -15.96
CA SER A 425 2.60 -17.07 -16.96
C SER A 425 1.18 -16.93 -17.52
N LEU A 426 0.39 -15.93 -17.11
CA LEU A 426 -1.00 -15.76 -17.59
C LEU A 426 -1.18 -14.79 -18.78
N LEU A 427 -0.09 -14.29 -19.37
CA LEU A 427 -0.14 -13.33 -20.50
C LEU A 427 0.56 -13.78 -21.79
N GLN A 428 0.96 -15.04 -21.94
CA GLN A 428 1.49 -15.55 -23.20
C GLN A 428 0.72 -16.78 -23.69
N LYS A 429 -0.05 -16.61 -24.78
CA LYS A 429 -0.49 -17.72 -25.61
C LYS A 429 0.76 -18.40 -26.19
N LYS A 430 1.19 -19.52 -25.63
CA LYS A 430 2.13 -20.43 -26.31
C LYS A 430 1.39 -21.13 -27.44
N LYS A 431 1.81 -20.86 -28.68
CA LYS A 431 1.49 -21.69 -29.86
C LYS A 431 2.01 -23.11 -29.62
N VAL A 432 1.13 -24.09 -29.75
CA VAL A 432 1.48 -25.52 -29.79
C VAL A 432 2.07 -25.81 -31.17
N VAL A 433 3.31 -26.32 -31.19
CA VAL A 433 3.95 -26.90 -32.39
C VAL A 433 3.93 -28.41 -32.22
N GLY A 434 3.16 -29.09 -33.08
CA GLY A 434 3.25 -30.53 -33.32
C GLY A 434 4.14 -30.86 -34.52
N PRO A 435 4.58 -32.11 -34.68
CA PRO A 435 5.82 -32.47 -35.37
C PRO A 435 5.72 -32.52 -36.90
N LYS A 436 6.88 -32.33 -37.54
CA LYS A 436 7.12 -32.37 -38.99
C LYS A 436 6.81 -33.75 -39.60
N GLN A 437 6.10 -33.75 -40.74
CA GLN A 437 6.26 -34.73 -41.82
C GLN A 437 6.32 -34.01 -43.17
N GLN A 438 7.22 -34.49 -44.02
CA GLN A 438 7.60 -33.95 -45.34
C GLN A 438 6.58 -34.33 -46.44
N ALA A 439 6.32 -33.44 -47.40
CA ALA A 439 6.22 -33.77 -48.83
C ALA A 439 6.15 -32.51 -49.75
N ALA A 440 7.06 -32.49 -50.72
CA ALA A 440 7.05 -31.96 -52.11
C ALA A 440 6.58 -30.51 -52.48
N LYS A 441 7.46 -29.84 -53.27
CA LYS A 441 7.22 -28.63 -54.10
C LYS A 441 6.52 -29.00 -55.44
N PRO A 442 6.02 -28.04 -56.27
CA PRO A 442 6.85 -27.16 -57.15
C PRO A 442 6.40 -25.67 -57.16
N VAL A 443 7.28 -24.67 -57.01
CA VAL A 443 8.04 -23.86 -58.02
C VAL A 443 7.19 -23.04 -59.02
N ALA A 444 7.24 -21.70 -58.89
CA ALA A 444 7.44 -20.76 -60.01
C ALA A 444 7.88 -19.36 -59.52
N ASN A 445 9.13 -19.02 -59.88
CA ASN A 445 9.74 -17.75 -60.27
C ASN A 445 9.86 -16.49 -59.35
N VAL A 446 11.14 -16.10 -59.24
CA VAL A 446 11.87 -14.91 -58.72
C VAL A 446 11.83 -13.80 -59.81
N PRO A 447 11.96 -12.46 -59.58
CA PRO A 447 13.21 -11.84 -59.12
C PRO A 447 13.19 -10.58 -58.24
N GLU A 448 14.42 -10.16 -57.93
CA GLU A 448 14.98 -9.34 -56.86
C GLU A 448 14.64 -7.83 -56.84
N LYS A 449 14.93 -7.24 -55.66
CA LYS A 449 15.15 -5.82 -55.24
C LYS A 449 15.68 -4.85 -56.32
N PRO A 450 15.49 -3.50 -56.21
CA PRO A 450 15.90 -2.69 -55.05
C PRO A 450 15.06 -1.44 -54.67
N LEU A 451 15.54 -0.72 -53.64
CA LEU A 451 15.05 0.50 -52.99
C LEU A 451 15.03 1.76 -53.89
N VAL A 452 14.14 2.75 -53.61
CA VAL A 452 14.38 4.23 -53.55
C VAL A 452 13.05 5.02 -53.38
N GLN A 453 13.19 6.20 -52.74
CA GLN A 453 12.27 7.27 -52.31
C GLN A 453 11.34 7.91 -53.37
N ILE A 454 10.17 8.46 -52.96
CA ILE A 454 9.45 9.62 -53.58
C ILE A 454 8.63 10.37 -52.48
N VAL A 455 8.95 11.62 -52.07
CA VAL A 455 8.59 12.99 -52.54
C VAL A 455 7.14 13.47 -52.25
N LYS A 456 7.01 14.65 -51.61
CA LYS A 456 5.78 15.45 -51.38
C LYS A 456 5.47 16.40 -52.56
N PRO A 457 4.21 16.82 -52.81
CA PRO A 457 3.89 17.72 -53.92
C PRO A 457 3.86 19.21 -53.52
N VAL A 458 4.12 20.06 -54.53
CA VAL A 458 4.01 21.54 -54.58
C VAL A 458 2.94 21.89 -55.61
N VAL A 459 2.15 22.96 -55.37
CA VAL A 459 1.45 23.71 -56.43
C VAL A 459 1.61 25.21 -56.18
N LYS A 460 1.80 25.96 -57.28
CA LYS A 460 2.18 27.38 -57.39
C LYS A 460 1.02 28.24 -57.96
N THR A 461 0.84 29.42 -57.36
CA THR A 461 0.58 30.79 -57.90
C THR A 461 -0.34 31.08 -59.09
N SER A 462 -1.08 32.20 -58.95
CA SER A 462 -1.14 33.27 -59.97
C SER A 462 -1.41 34.66 -59.35
N SER A 463 -1.01 35.70 -60.05
CA SER A 463 -0.69 37.09 -59.63
C SER A 463 -1.44 38.15 -60.44
N THR A 464 -1.61 39.37 -59.91
CA THR A 464 -1.80 40.59 -60.73
C THR A 464 -1.23 41.86 -60.07
N SER A 465 -0.79 42.78 -60.93
CA SER A 465 0.04 44.00 -60.86
C SER A 465 -0.61 45.31 -60.33
N VAL A 466 0.19 46.35 -59.99
CA VAL A 466 0.32 47.70 -60.63
C VAL A 466 1.12 48.70 -59.72
N ASN A 467 1.94 49.58 -60.35
CA ASN A 467 2.85 50.61 -59.80
C ASN A 467 2.18 51.94 -59.34
N ASN A 468 2.80 52.69 -58.39
CA ASN A 468 3.29 54.10 -58.52
C ASN A 468 3.50 54.86 -57.17
N ALA A 469 4.73 55.39 -56.98
CA ALA A 469 5.16 56.73 -56.46
C ALA A 469 4.71 57.31 -55.07
N PRO A 470 5.42 58.31 -54.48
CA PRO A 470 5.92 58.23 -53.09
C PRO A 470 5.46 59.34 -52.09
N ASN A 471 5.95 59.18 -50.85
CA ASN A 471 6.02 60.10 -49.67
C ASN A 471 4.90 60.03 -48.62
N ALA A 472 5.23 59.52 -47.43
CA ALA A 472 5.14 60.22 -46.14
C ALA A 472 5.57 59.27 -44.98
N VAL A 473 5.88 59.87 -43.85
CA VAL A 473 6.71 59.41 -42.72
C VAL A 473 6.04 58.36 -41.82
N ASP A 474 6.88 57.58 -41.10
CA ASP A 474 6.79 57.21 -39.67
C ASP A 474 6.70 55.73 -39.21
N VAL A 475 7.56 55.44 -38.21
CA VAL A 475 7.51 54.45 -37.10
C VAL A 475 7.72 52.93 -37.37
N HIS A 476 8.91 52.46 -36.96
CA HIS A 476 9.28 51.23 -36.19
C HIS A 476 8.67 49.83 -36.50
N PRO A 477 9.34 48.72 -36.07
CA PRO A 477 9.78 47.68 -37.01
C PRO A 477 9.22 46.29 -36.70
N THR A 478 9.20 45.38 -37.68
CA THR A 478 9.30 43.94 -37.39
C THR A 478 9.94 43.14 -38.54
N SER A 479 11.06 42.50 -38.18
CA SER A 479 11.66 41.23 -38.66
C SER A 479 11.84 40.94 -40.15
N ALA A 480 13.09 40.67 -40.54
CA ALA A 480 13.56 39.41 -41.17
C ALA A 480 15.01 39.62 -41.66
N ALA A 481 16.01 39.10 -40.94
CA ALA A 481 16.67 37.83 -41.25
C ALA A 481 17.45 37.83 -42.59
N VAL A 482 18.74 38.19 -42.51
CA VAL A 482 19.75 37.66 -43.43
C VAL A 482 20.27 36.35 -42.82
N SER A 483 20.05 35.29 -43.57
CA SER A 483 20.52 33.93 -43.30
C SER A 483 22.04 33.87 -43.45
N GLN A 484 22.75 33.64 -42.35
CA GLN A 484 24.09 33.06 -42.38
C GLN A 484 24.03 31.69 -41.70
N LYS A 485 24.35 30.69 -42.50
CA LYS A 485 24.58 29.31 -42.12
C LYS A 485 25.72 29.30 -41.10
N ARG A 486 25.37 29.26 -39.80
CA ARG A 486 26.33 29.16 -38.72
C ARG A 486 26.73 27.69 -38.65
N GLU A 487 27.92 27.36 -39.13
CA GLU A 487 28.59 26.12 -38.74
C GLU A 487 28.58 26.09 -37.21
N GLU A 488 27.98 25.05 -36.64
CA GLU A 488 28.12 24.71 -35.23
C GLU A 488 29.62 24.52 -34.99
N ARG A 489 30.23 25.53 -34.38
CA ARG A 489 31.52 25.34 -33.73
C ARG A 489 31.21 24.56 -32.48
N ASP A 490 31.53 23.28 -32.47
CA ASP A 490 31.71 22.54 -31.24
C ASP A 490 32.61 23.38 -30.34
N SER A 491 32.05 23.80 -29.21
CA SER A 491 32.79 24.54 -28.20
C SER A 491 33.84 23.58 -27.64
N PHE A 492 35.11 23.83 -27.92
CA PHE A 492 36.29 23.12 -27.38
C PHE A 492 36.40 23.12 -25.83
N SER A 493 35.35 23.53 -25.11
CA SER A 493 35.30 23.58 -23.65
C SER A 493 34.69 22.33 -23.00
N THR A 494 33.91 21.50 -23.73
CA THR A 494 33.34 20.26 -23.19
C THR A 494 34.41 19.17 -23.00
N ASP A 495 35.48 19.18 -23.80
CA ASP A 495 36.63 18.26 -23.70
C ASP A 495 37.53 18.51 -22.47
N LEU A 496 37.25 19.57 -21.68
CA LEU A 496 38.01 19.91 -20.47
C LEU A 496 37.33 19.48 -19.16
N LEU A 497 36.11 18.94 -19.21
CA LEU A 497 35.43 18.42 -18.04
C LEU A 497 35.81 16.94 -17.85
N LYS A 498 36.47 16.62 -16.72
CA LYS A 498 36.80 15.23 -16.33
C LYS A 498 35.56 14.40 -15.93
N PHE A 499 34.37 14.98 -15.95
CA PHE A 499 33.14 14.34 -15.50
C PHE A 499 32.00 14.63 -16.47
N GLU A 500 31.07 13.67 -16.56
CA GLU A 500 29.90 13.75 -17.43
C GLU A 500 28.79 14.57 -16.77
N ASP A 501 28.07 15.41 -17.53
CA ASP A 501 26.84 16.03 -17.05
C ASP A 501 25.72 14.99 -17.04
N ILE A 502 25.33 14.55 -15.85
CA ILE A 502 24.31 13.50 -15.70
C ILE A 502 22.91 14.01 -16.01
N ASP A 503 22.67 15.33 -15.99
CA ASP A 503 21.35 15.94 -16.05
C ASP A 503 20.98 16.51 -17.43
N GLU A 504 21.89 16.42 -18.42
CA GLU A 504 21.74 16.93 -19.79
C GLU A 504 20.44 16.47 -20.48
N GLN A 505 20.04 15.20 -20.30
CA GLN A 505 18.86 14.63 -20.97
C GLN A 505 17.53 14.93 -20.26
N ASP A 506 17.57 15.58 -19.10
CA ASP A 506 16.39 15.76 -18.24
C ASP A 506 15.67 17.10 -18.48
N GLU A 507 16.23 18.01 -19.28
CA GLU A 507 15.70 19.37 -19.50
C GLU A 507 14.23 19.41 -19.93
N ASN A 508 13.80 18.44 -20.72
CA ASN A 508 12.43 18.36 -21.23
C ASN A 508 11.42 17.75 -20.23
N ASN A 509 11.89 17.25 -19.08
CA ASN A 509 11.04 16.64 -18.07
C ASN A 509 10.90 17.53 -16.83
N PRO A 510 9.81 18.31 -16.70
CA PRO A 510 9.63 19.23 -15.57
C PRO A 510 9.53 18.52 -14.21
N ILE A 511 9.29 17.20 -14.18
CA ILE A 511 9.24 16.40 -12.94
C ILE A 511 10.64 16.14 -12.38
N LEU A 512 11.67 16.12 -13.25
CA LEU A 512 13.05 15.86 -12.84
C LEU A 512 13.75 17.12 -12.33
N VAL A 513 13.23 18.30 -12.67
CA VAL A 513 13.67 19.59 -12.12
C VAL A 513 15.19 19.78 -12.28
N SER A 514 15.74 19.39 -13.45
CA SER A 514 17.19 19.38 -13.71
C SER A 514 17.85 20.74 -13.44
N LEU A 515 17.16 21.83 -13.80
CA LEU A 515 17.62 23.21 -13.56
C LEU A 515 17.98 23.52 -12.10
N TYR A 516 17.23 22.95 -11.13
CA TYR A 516 17.47 23.19 -9.69
C TYR A 516 18.19 22.02 -9.02
N THR A 517 18.53 20.98 -9.75
CA THR A 517 19.00 19.72 -9.14
C THR A 517 20.33 19.92 -8.41
N ASN A 518 21.24 20.74 -8.92
CA ASN A 518 22.48 21.13 -8.23
C ASN A 518 22.19 21.90 -6.94
N ASP A 519 21.42 22.99 -7.02
CA ASP A 519 21.04 23.81 -5.87
C ASP A 519 20.34 23.01 -4.77
N ILE A 520 19.45 22.09 -5.14
CA ILE A 520 18.76 21.19 -4.21
C ILE A 520 19.79 20.34 -3.47
N HIS A 521 20.75 19.73 -4.16
CA HIS A 521 21.72 18.85 -3.50
C HIS A 521 22.71 19.63 -2.63
N ASP A 522 23.11 20.83 -3.02
CA ASP A 522 23.93 21.73 -2.17
C ASP A 522 23.16 22.15 -0.91
N TYR A 523 21.86 22.44 -1.05
CA TYR A 523 20.99 22.72 0.08
C TYR A 523 20.82 21.50 1.00
N LEU A 524 20.60 20.30 0.46
CA LEU A 524 20.53 19.07 1.25
C LEU A 524 21.84 18.82 2.02
N ARG A 525 23.01 19.08 1.42
CA ARG A 525 24.31 18.99 2.12
C ARG A 525 24.46 20.02 3.23
N THR A 526 23.89 21.21 3.05
CA THR A 526 23.83 22.22 4.10
C THR A 526 22.95 21.75 5.27
N LEU A 527 21.81 21.12 4.96
CA LEU A 527 20.89 20.59 5.97
C LEU A 527 21.42 19.38 6.74
N GLU A 528 22.15 18.45 6.11
CA GLU A 528 22.74 17.32 6.86
C GLU A 528 23.78 17.79 7.89
N LYS A 529 24.55 18.83 7.56
CA LYS A 529 25.50 19.46 8.48
C LYS A 529 24.80 20.21 9.61
N LYS A 530 23.63 20.81 9.34
CA LYS A 530 22.80 21.49 10.35
C LYS A 530 22.17 20.51 11.35
N PHE A 531 21.87 19.29 10.93
CA PHE A 531 21.20 18.28 11.76
C PHE A 531 22.03 16.99 11.95
N PRO A 532 23.22 17.06 12.59
CA PRO A 532 24.08 15.91 12.77
C PRO A 532 23.62 15.00 13.92
N ILE A 533 23.94 13.71 13.79
CA ILE A 533 23.86 12.75 14.90
C ILE A 533 25.28 12.48 15.39
N LYS A 534 25.52 12.65 16.68
CA LYS A 534 26.83 12.44 17.31
C LYS A 534 27.05 10.94 17.52
N LYS A 535 28.28 10.49 17.25
CA LYS A 535 28.72 9.13 17.62
C LYS A 535 28.54 8.95 19.14
N GLY A 536 27.89 7.85 19.54
CA GLY A 536 27.67 7.54 20.95
C GLY A 536 26.63 8.42 21.67
N PHE A 537 25.69 9.08 20.97
CA PHE A 537 24.69 9.97 21.60
C PHE A 537 23.85 9.33 22.74
N LEU A 538 23.72 8.00 22.79
CA LEU A 538 23.00 7.25 23.84
C LEU A 538 23.88 6.90 25.04
N ALA A 539 25.19 7.20 25.00
CA ALA A 539 26.09 6.89 26.10
C ALA A 539 25.61 7.57 27.40
N GLY A 540 25.47 6.81 28.48
CA GLY A 540 25.00 7.31 29.78
C GLY A 540 23.51 7.61 29.86
N GLN A 541 22.70 7.20 28.89
CA GLN A 541 21.23 7.27 28.96
C GLN A 541 20.64 5.92 29.41
N GLU A 542 19.39 5.93 29.89
CA GLU A 542 18.67 4.69 30.21
C GLU A 542 18.35 3.88 28.94
N VAL A 543 18.03 4.56 27.85
CA VAL A 543 17.84 3.95 26.53
C VAL A 543 19.19 3.52 25.98
N THR A 544 19.37 2.22 25.77
CA THR A 544 20.61 1.63 25.25
C THR A 544 20.59 1.51 23.72
N PRO A 545 21.77 1.44 23.06
CA PRO A 545 21.88 1.12 21.63
C PRO A 545 21.07 -0.10 21.21
N LYS A 546 21.16 -1.18 21.99
CA LYS A 546 20.43 -2.43 21.76
C LYS A 546 18.91 -2.23 21.76
N MET A 547 18.38 -1.42 22.68
CA MET A 547 16.94 -1.11 22.73
C MET A 547 16.49 -0.33 21.50
N ARG A 548 17.31 0.64 21.04
CA ARG A 548 17.04 1.39 19.82
C ARG A 548 17.03 0.48 18.59
N CYS A 549 17.97 -0.44 18.45
CA CYS A 549 17.96 -1.41 17.33
C CYS A 549 16.70 -2.30 17.35
N VAL A 550 16.28 -2.80 18.52
CA VAL A 550 15.03 -3.58 18.66
C VAL A 550 13.81 -2.74 18.25
N LEU A 551 13.74 -1.48 18.68
CA LEU A 551 12.67 -0.57 18.29
C LEU A 551 12.62 -0.38 16.78
N VAL A 552 13.76 -0.09 16.15
CA VAL A 552 13.80 0.20 14.71
C VAL A 552 13.49 -1.05 13.88
N ASP A 553 13.97 -2.24 14.27
CA ASP A 553 13.61 -3.50 13.62
C ASP A 553 12.08 -3.73 13.64
N TRP A 554 11.44 -3.52 14.79
CA TRP A 554 9.98 -3.59 14.90
C TRP A 554 9.26 -2.51 14.07
N LEU A 555 9.78 -1.27 14.05
CA LEU A 555 9.20 -0.19 13.23
C LEU A 555 9.31 -0.50 11.72
N VAL A 556 10.29 -1.29 11.27
CA VAL A 556 10.32 -1.77 9.87
C VAL A 556 9.12 -2.68 9.59
N GLU A 557 8.72 -3.53 10.53
CA GLU A 557 7.52 -4.37 10.38
C GLU A 557 6.23 -3.51 10.37
N VAL A 558 6.13 -2.54 11.27
CA VAL A 558 5.01 -1.58 11.31
C VAL A 558 4.92 -0.79 10.00
N HIS A 559 6.05 -0.31 9.50
CA HIS A 559 6.18 0.36 8.20
C HIS A 559 5.59 -0.49 7.06
N GLN A 560 5.92 -1.78 7.03
CA GLN A 560 5.38 -2.70 6.03
C GLN A 560 3.88 -2.95 6.19
N GLN A 561 3.40 -3.06 7.43
CA GLN A 561 1.99 -3.28 7.72
C GLN A 561 1.11 -2.10 7.31
N PHE A 562 1.56 -0.86 7.57
CA PHE A 562 0.89 0.36 7.12
C PHE A 562 1.15 0.69 5.64
N ARG A 563 2.07 -0.02 4.97
CA ARG A 563 2.45 0.19 3.57
C ARG A 563 2.90 1.63 3.28
N LEU A 564 3.66 2.19 4.22
CA LEU A 564 4.18 3.56 4.13
C LEU A 564 5.29 3.67 3.08
N MET A 565 5.52 4.89 2.62
CA MET A 565 6.63 5.25 1.75
C MET A 565 7.98 4.98 2.44
N GLN A 566 9.02 4.80 1.64
CA GLN A 566 10.35 4.52 2.15
C GLN A 566 10.86 5.71 2.97
N GLU A 567 10.65 6.90 2.46
CA GLU A 567 10.97 8.21 3.03
C GLU A 567 10.44 8.33 4.45
N THR A 568 9.19 7.92 4.68
CA THR A 568 8.54 7.91 5.99
C THR A 568 9.31 7.09 7.02
N LEU A 569 9.86 5.93 6.66
CA LEU A 569 10.69 5.12 7.56
C LEU A 569 12.01 5.82 7.89
N TYR A 570 12.70 6.36 6.88
CA TYR A 570 13.97 7.07 7.10
C TYR A 570 13.75 8.33 7.96
N LEU A 571 12.67 9.08 7.72
CA LEU A 571 12.33 10.25 8.52
C LEU A 571 11.94 9.85 9.95
N THR A 572 11.19 8.76 10.13
CA THR A 572 10.87 8.21 11.47
C THR A 572 12.14 8.00 12.28
N VAL A 573 13.12 7.29 11.71
CA VAL A 573 14.39 7.01 12.39
C VAL A 573 15.19 8.28 12.65
N ALA A 574 15.23 9.21 11.68
CA ALA A 574 15.89 10.50 11.85
C ALA A 574 15.27 11.34 12.99
N VAL A 575 13.95 11.29 13.16
CA VAL A 575 13.23 11.95 14.26
C VAL A 575 13.57 11.29 15.59
N ILE A 576 13.56 9.95 15.67
CA ILE A 576 13.91 9.20 16.89
C ILE A 576 15.32 9.55 17.35
N ASP A 577 16.31 9.41 16.47
CA ASP A 577 17.73 9.58 16.84
C ASP A 577 18.02 11.04 17.24
N ARG A 578 17.45 12.04 16.53
CA ARG A 578 17.60 13.46 16.91
C ARG A 578 16.91 13.78 18.23
N PHE A 579 15.72 13.23 18.46
CA PHE A 579 14.98 13.44 19.70
C PHE A 579 15.73 12.86 20.90
N LEU A 580 16.18 11.60 20.81
CA LEU A 580 16.94 10.94 21.88
C LEU A 580 18.33 11.57 22.11
N GLN A 581 18.93 12.19 21.09
CA GLN A 581 20.16 12.96 21.26
C GLN A 581 19.94 14.22 22.10
N LEU A 582 18.85 14.96 21.86
CA LEU A 582 18.57 16.24 22.52
C LEU A 582 17.87 16.06 23.87
N TYR A 583 16.99 15.07 23.99
CA TYR A 583 16.18 14.81 25.17
C TYR A 583 16.59 13.49 25.84
N ARG A 584 17.57 13.59 26.73
CA ARG A 584 18.30 12.45 27.33
C ARG A 584 17.58 11.74 28.49
N SER A 585 16.36 12.16 28.83
CA SER A 585 15.62 11.71 30.02
C SER A 585 14.43 10.80 29.72
N ILE A 586 14.46 10.07 28.59
CA ILE A 586 13.43 9.09 28.25
C ILE A 586 13.64 7.78 29.01
N ASP A 587 12.61 7.36 29.75
CA ASP A 587 12.53 6.04 30.36
C ASP A 587 12.38 4.97 29.26
N ARG A 588 13.05 3.82 29.44
CA ARG A 588 12.95 2.65 28.55
C ARG A 588 11.50 2.24 28.25
N LYS A 589 10.57 2.39 29.20
CA LYS A 589 9.14 2.05 29.05
C LYS A 589 8.40 2.94 28.07
N LYS A 590 8.92 4.14 27.82
CA LYS A 590 8.35 5.12 26.88
C LYS A 590 9.02 5.08 25.50
N LEU A 591 10.03 4.22 25.31
CA LEU A 591 10.77 4.16 24.05
C LEU A 591 9.89 3.72 22.87
N GLN A 592 8.98 2.76 23.07
CA GLN A 592 8.03 2.37 22.01
C GLN A 592 7.05 3.51 21.69
N LEU A 593 6.56 4.24 22.70
CA LEU A 593 5.75 5.45 22.52
C LEU A 593 6.47 6.50 21.66
N VAL A 594 7.76 6.77 21.94
CA VAL A 594 8.59 7.65 21.10
C VAL A 594 8.63 7.15 19.65
N GLY A 595 8.85 5.85 19.45
CA GLY A 595 8.94 5.25 18.12
C GLY A 595 7.67 5.40 17.28
N VAL A 596 6.51 5.03 17.83
CA VAL A 596 5.24 5.15 17.10
C VAL A 596 4.82 6.59 16.88
N THR A 597 5.13 7.47 17.83
CA THR A 597 4.85 8.90 17.70
C THR A 597 5.74 9.54 16.64
N ALA A 598 7.03 9.17 16.58
CA ALA A 598 7.93 9.62 15.52
C ALA A 598 7.44 9.17 14.14
N MET A 599 6.94 7.93 14.03
CA MET A 599 6.35 7.44 12.79
C MET A 599 5.04 8.15 12.44
N PHE A 600 4.21 8.48 13.42
CA PHE A 600 3.01 9.30 13.23
C PHE A 600 3.36 10.70 12.68
N ILE A 601 4.36 11.36 13.28
CA ILE A 601 4.87 12.66 12.79
C ILE A 601 5.41 12.52 11.35
N ALA A 602 6.29 11.55 11.11
CA ALA A 602 6.86 11.31 9.79
C ALA A 602 5.78 11.00 8.75
N SER A 603 4.74 10.24 9.12
CA SER A 603 3.61 9.94 8.24
C SER A 603 2.83 11.19 7.90
N LYS A 604 2.57 12.10 8.86
CA LYS A 604 1.93 13.39 8.57
C LYS A 604 2.76 14.30 7.69
N TYR A 605 4.09 14.12 7.69
CA TYR A 605 5.03 14.93 6.92
C TYR A 605 5.19 14.42 5.48
N GLU A 606 5.38 13.11 5.29
CA GLU A 606 5.71 12.50 3.99
C GLU A 606 4.52 11.88 3.27
N GLU A 607 3.54 11.34 4.00
CA GLU A 607 2.43 10.64 3.37
C GLU A 607 1.38 11.62 2.89
N MET A 608 0.96 11.46 1.64
CA MET A 608 -0.25 12.13 1.15
C MET A 608 -1.47 11.76 2.01
N TYR A 609 -1.47 10.57 2.63
CA TYR A 609 -2.50 10.10 3.56
C TYR A 609 -1.87 9.34 4.72
N SER A 610 -1.58 10.06 5.79
CA SER A 610 -1.09 9.48 7.04
C SER A 610 -2.13 8.54 7.68
N PRO A 611 -1.72 7.44 8.32
CA PRO A 611 -2.61 6.64 9.16
C PRO A 611 -3.24 7.48 10.28
N ASP A 612 -4.42 7.09 10.75
CA ASP A 612 -5.08 7.78 11.86
C ASP A 612 -4.34 7.48 13.17
N ILE A 613 -4.43 8.39 14.15
CA ILE A 613 -3.86 8.14 15.48
C ILE A 613 -4.37 6.84 16.11
N SER A 614 -5.61 6.44 15.79
CA SER A 614 -6.21 5.18 16.23
C SER A 614 -5.46 3.95 15.71
N ASP A 615 -4.84 4.04 14.52
CA ASP A 615 -4.04 2.96 13.94
C ASP A 615 -2.75 2.76 14.75
N PHE A 616 -2.14 3.86 15.23
CA PHE A 616 -0.95 3.81 16.09
C PHE A 616 -1.26 3.34 17.53
N VAL A 617 -2.46 3.63 18.04
CA VAL A 617 -2.96 3.01 19.28
C VAL A 617 -3.16 1.50 19.09
N TYR A 618 -3.72 1.09 17.95
CA TYR A 618 -3.96 -0.31 17.65
C TYR A 618 -2.67 -1.11 17.49
N ILE A 619 -1.69 -0.61 16.73
CA ILE A 619 -0.44 -1.34 16.46
C ILE A 619 0.43 -1.55 17.70
N THR A 620 0.21 -0.72 18.74
CA THR A 620 0.86 -0.88 20.04
C THR A 620 0.07 -1.77 20.99
N ASP A 621 -0.91 -2.52 20.49
CA ASP A 621 -1.83 -3.35 21.28
C ASP A 621 -2.49 -2.57 22.42
N LYS A 622 -2.83 -1.31 22.13
CA LYS A 622 -3.40 -0.36 23.10
C LYS A 622 -2.54 -0.13 24.35
N ALA A 623 -1.24 -0.40 24.29
CA ALA A 623 -0.30 -0.08 25.36
C ALA A 623 -0.26 1.43 25.67
N TYR A 624 -0.64 2.27 24.69
CA TYR A 624 -0.72 3.71 24.81
C TYR A 624 -2.06 4.24 24.31
N SER A 625 -2.58 5.27 24.98
CA SER A 625 -3.80 5.96 24.57
C SER A 625 -3.53 7.00 23.48
N LYS A 626 -4.59 7.51 22.84
CA LYS A 626 -4.48 8.66 21.92
C LYS A 626 -3.85 9.87 22.59
N ALA A 627 -4.18 10.12 23.87
CA ALA A 627 -3.64 11.24 24.63
C ALA A 627 -2.12 11.08 24.85
N ASP A 628 -1.64 9.86 25.11
CA ASP A 628 -0.21 9.60 25.28
C ASP A 628 0.58 9.92 24.01
N ILE A 629 0.06 9.50 22.85
CA ILE A 629 0.67 9.77 21.54
C ILE A 629 0.67 11.27 21.24
N LEU A 630 -0.45 11.98 21.47
CA LEU A 630 -0.53 13.43 21.26
C LEU A 630 0.43 14.20 22.20
N ASN A 631 0.53 13.79 23.46
CA ASN A 631 1.45 14.43 24.42
C ASN A 631 2.91 14.19 24.04
N MET A 632 3.25 12.96 23.62
CA MET A 632 4.59 12.65 23.11
C MET A 632 4.88 13.42 21.82
N GLU A 633 3.88 13.60 20.95
CA GLU A 633 4.05 14.35 19.70
C GLU A 633 4.41 15.80 20.00
N MET A 634 3.66 16.45 20.88
CA MET A 634 3.96 17.83 21.31
C MET A 634 5.36 17.95 21.92
N LEU A 635 5.79 16.94 22.69
CA LEU A 635 7.15 16.91 23.25
C LEU A 635 8.22 16.78 22.15
N ILE A 636 8.08 15.83 21.23
CA ILE A 636 9.03 15.62 20.13
C ILE A 636 9.12 16.88 19.27
N VAL A 637 7.98 17.43 18.86
CA VAL A 637 7.91 18.63 18.01
C VAL A 637 8.59 19.83 18.69
N LYS A 638 8.36 20.02 19.99
CA LYS A 638 8.97 21.09 20.78
C LYS A 638 10.49 20.91 20.90
N ILE A 639 10.96 19.70 21.20
CA ILE A 639 12.40 19.42 21.34
C ILE A 639 13.14 19.58 20.01
N LEU A 640 12.50 19.21 18.90
CA LEU A 640 13.07 19.34 17.56
C LEU A 640 12.84 20.71 16.93
N ASP A 641 12.19 21.64 17.63
CA ASP A 641 11.85 22.98 17.16
C ASP A 641 11.22 22.96 15.76
N TYR A 642 10.23 22.08 15.57
CA TYR A 642 9.49 21.86 14.31
C TYR A 642 10.38 21.54 13.09
N SER A 643 11.67 21.26 13.30
CA SER A 643 12.65 21.13 12.23
C SER A 643 12.76 19.67 11.81
N PHE A 644 11.93 19.23 10.86
CA PHE A 644 11.92 17.84 10.36
C PHE A 644 12.71 17.63 9.05
N GLY A 645 13.17 18.71 8.41
CA GLY A 645 13.84 18.68 7.11
C GLY A 645 15.29 18.15 7.11
N ARG A 646 15.65 17.18 7.96
CA ARG A 646 16.93 16.48 7.81
C ARG A 646 16.87 15.67 6.51
N PRO A 647 17.84 15.78 5.60
CA PRO A 647 17.82 15.05 4.35
C PRO A 647 17.93 13.54 4.59
N LEU A 648 17.26 12.78 3.74
CA LEU A 648 17.26 11.31 3.79
C LEU A 648 18.33 10.74 2.84
N PRO A 649 18.98 9.61 3.19
CA PRO A 649 19.94 8.92 2.32
C PRO A 649 19.40 8.60 0.92
N LEU A 650 18.08 8.41 0.80
CA LEU A 650 17.43 8.09 -0.47
C LEU A 650 17.56 9.20 -1.53
N HIS A 651 17.57 10.48 -1.13
CA HIS A 651 17.74 11.58 -2.08
C HIS A 651 19.11 11.51 -2.75
N PHE A 652 20.15 11.33 -1.95
CA PHE A 652 21.52 11.17 -2.42
C PHE A 652 21.71 9.89 -3.24
N LEU A 653 21.13 8.76 -2.80
CA LEU A 653 21.26 7.50 -3.52
C LEU A 653 20.71 7.59 -4.96
N ARG A 654 19.58 8.27 -5.17
CA ARG A 654 19.02 8.47 -6.52
C ARG A 654 20.02 9.17 -7.43
N ARG A 655 20.64 10.26 -6.95
CA ARG A 655 21.63 11.01 -7.71
C ARG A 655 22.89 10.20 -7.98
N TYR A 656 23.40 9.49 -6.98
CA TYR A 656 24.61 8.68 -7.13
C TYR A 656 24.40 7.46 -8.03
N SER A 657 23.19 6.90 -8.04
CA SER A 657 22.80 5.85 -8.98
C SER A 657 22.85 6.35 -10.42
N LYS A 658 22.40 7.59 -10.66
CA LYS A 658 22.48 8.22 -11.99
C LYS A 658 23.94 8.46 -12.40
N ALA A 659 24.73 9.06 -11.51
CA ALA A 659 26.16 9.33 -11.74
C ALA A 659 27.00 8.07 -11.98
N GLY A 660 26.67 6.97 -11.31
CA GLY A 660 27.34 5.67 -11.49
C GLY A 660 26.74 4.81 -12.60
N LYS A 661 25.78 5.31 -13.40
CA LYS A 661 25.05 4.52 -14.43
C LYS A 661 24.50 3.20 -13.88
N ALA A 662 23.95 3.25 -12.67
CA ALA A 662 23.54 2.08 -11.92
C ALA A 662 22.34 1.35 -12.55
N LEU A 663 22.53 0.08 -12.87
CA LEU A 663 21.43 -0.82 -13.18
C LEU A 663 20.43 -0.93 -12.00
N PRO A 664 19.15 -1.30 -12.26
CA PRO A 664 18.13 -1.45 -11.22
C PRO A 664 18.53 -2.38 -10.06
N ILE A 665 19.34 -3.40 -10.35
CA ILE A 665 19.85 -4.34 -9.33
C ILE A 665 20.84 -3.66 -8.36
N HIS A 666 21.76 -2.82 -8.86
CA HIS A 666 22.68 -2.04 -8.03
C HIS A 666 21.90 -1.10 -7.11
N HIS A 667 20.93 -0.37 -7.67
CA HIS A 667 20.09 0.54 -6.90
C HIS A 667 19.30 -0.20 -5.82
N THR A 668 18.72 -1.37 -6.15
CA THR A 668 17.97 -2.19 -5.20
C THR A 668 18.86 -2.75 -4.08
N MET A 669 20.09 -3.15 -4.41
CA MET A 669 21.07 -3.63 -3.43
C MET A 669 21.56 -2.50 -2.51
N ALA A 670 21.84 -1.32 -3.06
CA ALA A 670 22.18 -0.15 -2.27
C ALA A 670 21.04 0.24 -1.31
N LYS A 671 19.78 0.18 -1.75
CA LYS A 671 18.62 0.39 -0.86
C LYS A 671 18.56 -0.62 0.30
N TYR A 672 18.86 -1.89 0.03
CA TYR A 672 18.95 -2.91 1.07
C TYR A 672 20.05 -2.59 2.10
N PHE A 673 21.22 -2.19 1.63
CA PHE A 673 22.34 -1.79 2.50
C PHE A 673 22.02 -0.57 3.37
N LEU A 674 21.36 0.44 2.80
CA LEU A 674 20.92 1.61 3.55
C LEU A 674 19.90 1.26 4.63
N GLU A 675 18.93 0.39 4.34
CA GLU A 675 17.95 -0.02 5.36
C GLU A 675 18.55 -0.93 6.43
N GLN A 676 19.53 -1.77 6.09
CA GLN A 676 20.27 -2.52 7.11
C GLN A 676 21.03 -1.58 8.03
N SER A 677 21.62 -0.53 7.46
CA SER A 677 22.32 0.49 8.23
C SER A 677 21.38 1.30 9.13
N LEU A 678 20.12 1.51 8.73
CA LEU A 678 19.13 2.21 9.57
C LEU A 678 18.93 1.51 10.92
N VAL A 679 19.02 0.19 11.01
CA VAL A 679 18.77 -0.60 12.23
C VAL A 679 19.95 -0.53 13.20
N HIS A 680 21.18 -0.46 12.69
CA HIS A 680 22.40 -0.58 13.48
C HIS A 680 22.85 0.78 14.05
N TYR A 681 23.09 0.83 15.36
CA TYR A 681 23.35 2.07 16.08
C TYR A 681 24.68 2.73 15.69
N GLU A 682 25.65 1.89 15.37
CA GLU A 682 27.00 2.23 14.98
C GLU A 682 26.98 3.08 13.71
N MET A 683 25.98 2.91 12.85
CA MET A 683 25.84 3.63 11.59
C MET A 683 25.20 5.02 11.73
N CYS A 684 24.54 5.32 12.87
CA CYS A 684 23.70 6.52 13.03
C CYS A 684 24.46 7.84 12.85
N HIS A 685 25.77 7.85 13.12
CA HIS A 685 26.61 9.05 13.09
C HIS A 685 27.06 9.45 11.68
N TYR A 686 26.99 8.54 10.71
CA TYR A 686 27.33 8.86 9.32
C TYR A 686 26.32 9.84 8.72
N SER A 687 26.82 10.74 7.86
CA SER A 687 25.93 11.65 7.14
C SER A 687 25.08 10.86 6.12
N PRO A 688 23.84 11.32 5.85
CA PRO A 688 22.98 10.71 4.83
C PRO A 688 23.64 10.61 3.45
N SER A 689 24.44 11.61 3.05
CA SER A 689 25.18 11.58 1.79
C SER A 689 26.28 10.50 1.79
N LEU A 690 27.10 10.42 2.84
CA LEU A 690 28.21 9.47 2.93
C LEU A 690 27.72 8.02 2.94
N ILE A 691 26.65 7.72 3.69
CA ILE A 691 26.12 6.36 3.74
C ILE A 691 25.47 5.94 2.41
N ALA A 692 24.88 6.88 1.67
CA ALA A 692 24.36 6.63 0.32
C ALA A 692 25.48 6.35 -0.69
N ALA A 693 26.58 7.10 -0.62
CA ALA A 693 27.78 6.87 -1.42
C ALA A 693 28.40 5.49 -1.12
N ALA A 694 28.51 5.13 0.15
CA ALA A 694 29.01 3.83 0.58
C ALA A 694 28.13 2.67 0.10
N ALA A 695 26.81 2.80 0.24
CA ALA A 695 25.88 1.77 -0.17
C ALA A 695 25.91 1.52 -1.70
N ILE A 696 25.95 2.56 -2.53
CA ILE A 696 26.02 2.37 -3.98
C ILE A 696 27.38 1.84 -4.41
N TYR A 697 28.47 2.29 -3.77
CA TYR A 697 29.81 1.79 -4.09
C TYR A 697 29.93 0.30 -3.76
N LEU A 698 29.48 -0.12 -2.56
CA LEU A 698 29.48 -1.52 -2.19
C LEU A 698 28.60 -2.36 -3.13
N ALA A 699 27.46 -1.83 -3.59
CA ALA A 699 26.61 -2.53 -4.54
C ALA A 699 27.32 -2.79 -5.89
N PHE A 700 28.12 -1.83 -6.38
CA PHE A 700 28.93 -2.03 -7.57
C PHE A 700 30.10 -3.00 -7.35
N LEU A 701 30.72 -3.01 -6.17
CA LEU A 701 31.80 -3.96 -5.86
C LEU A 701 31.31 -5.42 -5.81
N VAL A 702 30.03 -5.63 -5.50
CA VAL A 702 29.47 -6.95 -5.21
C VAL A 702 28.69 -7.53 -6.39
N ILE A 703 28.07 -6.69 -7.22
CA ILE A 703 27.30 -7.13 -8.39
C ILE A 703 28.15 -6.95 -9.66
N GLY A 704 28.31 -8.04 -10.43
CA GLY A 704 28.87 -7.97 -11.79
C GLY A 704 30.38 -7.73 -11.84
N ASN A 705 31.15 -8.60 -11.19
CA ASN A 705 32.58 -8.79 -11.48
C ASN A 705 32.74 -10.12 -12.24
N ASP A 706 32.29 -10.16 -13.49
CA ASP A 706 32.64 -11.24 -14.40
C ASP A 706 34.06 -10.97 -14.96
N GLU A 707 34.74 -11.99 -15.49
CA GLU A 707 36.13 -11.88 -16.01
C GLU A 707 36.28 -10.80 -17.13
N GLU A 708 35.18 -10.32 -17.71
CA GLU A 708 35.14 -9.22 -18.69
C GLU A 708 35.26 -7.81 -18.08
N ASP A 709 35.14 -7.65 -16.76
CA ASP A 709 35.21 -6.35 -16.05
C ASP A 709 36.59 -6.08 -15.37
N GLU A 710 37.60 -6.94 -15.60
CA GLU A 710 38.97 -6.71 -15.09
C GLU A 710 39.55 -5.38 -15.62
N GLY A 711 39.65 -4.39 -14.72
CA GLY A 711 40.19 -3.05 -15.02
C GLY A 711 39.15 -1.94 -15.11
N LYS A 712 37.86 -2.25 -14.93
CA LYS A 712 36.81 -1.22 -14.91
C LYS A 712 36.91 -0.35 -13.65
N VAL A 713 37.02 0.95 -13.86
CA VAL A 713 37.02 1.93 -12.76
C VAL A 713 35.58 2.04 -12.20
N ILE A 714 35.33 1.36 -11.09
CA ILE A 714 34.01 1.36 -10.43
C ILE A 714 33.69 2.73 -9.82
N TRP A 715 34.68 3.37 -9.18
CA TRP A 715 34.53 4.70 -8.60
C TRP A 715 35.03 5.75 -9.59
N THR A 716 34.13 6.29 -10.41
CA THR A 716 34.45 7.21 -11.51
C THR A 716 34.65 8.66 -11.06
N ASP A 717 35.27 9.47 -11.91
CA ASP A 717 35.39 10.93 -11.70
C ASP A 717 34.01 11.60 -11.62
N THR A 718 33.03 11.13 -12.40
CA THR A 718 31.62 11.57 -12.32
C THR A 718 31.02 11.28 -10.94
N LEU A 719 31.23 10.08 -10.40
CA LEU A 719 30.73 9.73 -9.08
C LEU A 719 31.44 10.54 -7.98
N THR A 720 32.74 10.77 -8.12
CA THR A 720 33.53 11.64 -7.22
C THR A 720 32.99 13.08 -7.25
N HIS A 721 32.70 13.63 -8.43
CA HIS A 721 32.17 14.97 -8.61
C HIS A 721 30.83 15.16 -7.90
N TYR A 722 29.82 14.32 -8.23
CA TYR A 722 28.47 14.49 -7.66
C TYR A 722 28.35 14.01 -6.21
N SER A 723 29.13 13.02 -5.79
CA SER A 723 29.17 12.58 -4.39
C SER A 723 30.01 13.47 -3.49
N THR A 724 30.90 14.28 -4.07
CA THR A 724 31.90 15.12 -3.38
C THR A 724 32.81 14.32 -2.42
N TYR A 725 32.90 13.01 -2.60
CA TYR A 725 33.72 12.12 -1.80
C TYR A 725 34.75 11.43 -2.68
N SER A 726 35.96 11.27 -2.16
CA SER A 726 36.92 10.33 -2.72
C SER A 726 36.56 8.90 -2.32
N LYS A 727 37.14 7.92 -3.02
CA LYS A 727 37.02 6.51 -2.64
C LYS A 727 37.43 6.29 -1.18
N ASP A 728 38.51 6.92 -0.73
CA ASP A 728 39.07 6.73 0.61
C ASP A 728 38.16 7.30 1.70
N ASP A 729 37.43 8.39 1.42
CA ASP A 729 36.43 8.95 2.35
C ASP A 729 35.28 7.96 2.62
N VAL A 730 34.92 7.17 1.61
CA VAL A 730 33.74 6.29 1.62
C VAL A 730 34.06 4.90 2.18
N LEU A 731 35.33 4.47 2.09
CA LEU A 731 35.78 3.13 2.49
C LEU A 731 35.41 2.72 3.92
N PRO A 732 35.55 3.56 4.96
CA PRO A 732 35.17 3.17 6.33
C PRO A 732 33.70 2.78 6.44
N ALA A 733 32.79 3.58 5.86
CA ALA A 733 31.36 3.27 5.87
C ALA A 733 31.04 2.02 5.03
N VAL A 734 31.78 1.77 3.95
CA VAL A 734 31.63 0.53 3.14
C VAL A 734 31.99 -0.70 3.95
N GLN A 735 33.07 -0.64 4.73
CA GLN A 735 33.53 -1.74 5.58
C GLN A 735 32.50 -2.04 6.68
N ASP A 736 31.98 -1.01 7.35
CA ASP A 736 30.95 -1.17 8.38
C ASP A 736 29.65 -1.76 7.82
N ILE A 737 29.20 -1.29 6.64
CA ILE A 737 28.04 -1.89 5.95
C ILE A 737 28.32 -3.35 5.62
N ALA A 738 29.48 -3.68 5.04
CA ALA A 738 29.82 -5.05 4.67
C ALA A 738 29.81 -5.98 5.89
N ALA A 739 30.38 -5.54 7.02
CA ALA A 739 30.36 -6.30 8.27
C ALA A 739 28.93 -6.57 8.79
N ILE A 740 28.03 -5.59 8.68
CA ILE A 740 26.60 -5.78 9.00
C ILE A 740 25.97 -6.82 8.07
N ILE A 741 26.22 -6.73 6.76
CA ILE A 741 25.59 -7.58 5.75
C ILE A 741 26.03 -9.03 5.85
N VAL A 742 27.33 -9.30 6.08
CA VAL A 742 27.85 -10.66 6.23
C VAL A 742 27.20 -11.37 7.43
N ASN A 743 26.94 -10.64 8.51
CA ASN A 743 26.31 -11.17 9.72
C ASN A 743 24.77 -11.06 9.73
N ALA A 744 24.15 -10.57 8.66
CA ALA A 744 22.73 -10.27 8.64
C ALA A 744 21.83 -11.52 8.71
N GLU A 745 22.32 -12.69 8.30
CA GLU A 745 21.55 -13.94 8.39
C GLU A 745 21.45 -14.46 9.82
N ASP A 746 22.53 -14.34 10.60
CA ASP A 746 22.60 -14.78 11.99
C ASP A 746 22.18 -13.69 13.00
N SER A 747 21.96 -12.46 12.51
CA SER A 747 21.48 -11.36 13.33
C SER A 747 20.08 -11.63 13.89
N LYS A 748 19.82 -11.15 15.10
CA LYS A 748 18.48 -11.17 15.69
C LYS A 748 17.53 -10.12 15.07
N TYR A 749 18.05 -9.13 14.35
CA TYR A 749 17.25 -8.09 13.68
C TYR A 749 16.98 -8.53 12.24
N GLN A 750 15.78 -9.03 11.98
CA GLN A 750 15.45 -9.74 10.73
C GLN A 750 14.44 -9.02 9.85
N ALA A 751 13.82 -7.93 10.31
CA ALA A 751 12.71 -7.29 9.59
C ALA A 751 13.14 -6.80 8.20
N VAL A 752 14.28 -6.12 8.11
CA VAL A 752 14.82 -5.63 6.83
C VAL A 752 15.17 -6.79 5.90
N ARG A 753 15.85 -7.83 6.39
CA ARG A 753 16.19 -8.99 5.57
C ARG A 753 14.93 -9.64 5.00
N LYS A 754 13.95 -9.96 5.85
CA LYS A 754 12.66 -10.54 5.43
C LYS A 754 11.92 -9.66 4.43
N LYS A 755 11.92 -8.34 4.61
CA LYS A 755 11.36 -7.37 3.65
C LYS A 755 11.98 -7.56 2.27
N TYR A 756 13.30 -7.64 2.18
CA TYR A 756 14.07 -7.72 0.93
C TYR A 756 14.23 -9.16 0.38
N VAL A 757 13.65 -10.18 1.02
CA VAL A 757 13.47 -11.52 0.42
C VAL A 757 12.38 -11.48 -0.65
N HIS A 758 11.45 -10.53 -0.58
CA HIS A 758 10.29 -10.48 -1.47
C HIS A 758 10.69 -10.18 -2.93
N VAL A 759 9.95 -10.75 -3.89
CA VAL A 759 10.21 -10.61 -5.34
C VAL A 759 10.19 -9.15 -5.81
N LYS A 760 9.33 -8.32 -5.18
CA LYS A 760 9.27 -6.86 -5.38
C LYS A 760 10.63 -6.14 -5.16
N HIS A 761 11.54 -6.77 -4.42
CA HIS A 761 12.88 -6.27 -4.14
C HIS A 761 13.96 -7.21 -4.72
N MET A 762 13.65 -7.91 -5.82
CA MET A 762 14.55 -8.81 -6.55
C MET A 762 15.13 -9.96 -5.70
N LYS A 763 14.49 -10.27 -4.56
CA LYS A 763 15.03 -11.19 -3.55
C LYS A 763 16.48 -10.85 -3.16
N ILE A 764 16.83 -9.55 -3.17
CA ILE A 764 18.21 -9.09 -3.14
C ILE A 764 18.97 -9.53 -1.87
N SER A 765 18.25 -9.72 -0.76
CA SER A 765 18.84 -10.07 0.55
C SER A 765 19.32 -11.53 0.68
N ILE A 766 18.96 -12.40 -0.27
CA ILE A 766 19.36 -13.83 -0.28
C ILE A 766 20.30 -14.14 -1.45
N ARG A 767 20.83 -13.11 -2.09
CA ARG A 767 21.72 -13.26 -3.23
C ARG A 767 23.09 -13.82 -2.81
N PRO A 768 23.66 -14.76 -3.59
CA PRO A 768 24.93 -15.39 -3.26
C PRO A 768 26.10 -14.39 -3.24
N GLU A 769 26.01 -13.30 -4.01
CA GLU A 769 27.04 -12.26 -4.07
C GLU A 769 27.29 -11.59 -2.71
N LEU A 770 26.29 -11.56 -1.82
CA LEU A 770 26.41 -11.07 -0.44
C LEU A 770 27.33 -11.93 0.44
N LYS A 771 27.75 -13.11 -0.04
CA LYS A 771 28.72 -14.00 0.62
C LYS A 771 29.96 -14.23 -0.26
N SER A 772 30.16 -13.40 -1.28
CA SER A 772 31.33 -13.49 -2.16
C SER A 772 32.65 -13.26 -1.39
N PRO A 773 33.79 -13.78 -1.89
CA PRO A 773 35.11 -13.49 -1.30
C PRO A 773 35.39 -11.99 -1.20
N ILE A 774 34.93 -11.19 -2.18
CA ILE A 774 35.06 -9.73 -2.17
C ILE A 774 34.31 -9.16 -0.96
N MET A 775 33.04 -9.51 -0.76
CA MET A 775 32.25 -9.04 0.39
C MET A 775 32.92 -9.42 1.72
N LEU A 776 33.39 -10.66 1.85
CA LEU A 776 34.08 -11.13 3.07
C LEU A 776 35.40 -10.38 3.31
N SER A 777 36.17 -10.10 2.26
CA SER A 777 37.42 -9.36 2.37
C SER A 777 37.22 -7.90 2.79
N ILE A 778 36.14 -7.26 2.31
CA ILE A 778 35.77 -5.90 2.69
C ILE A 778 35.33 -5.89 4.15
N ALA A 779 34.50 -6.84 4.57
CA ALA A 779 34.03 -6.96 5.94
C ALA A 779 35.17 -7.28 6.94
N ALA A 780 36.13 -8.13 6.59
CA ALA A 780 37.24 -8.49 7.48
C ALA A 780 38.10 -7.28 7.90
N ARG A 781 38.25 -6.30 7.00
CA ARG A 781 39.04 -5.08 7.24
C ARG A 781 38.39 -4.10 8.23
N SER A 782 37.13 -4.29 8.61
CA SER A 782 36.50 -3.49 9.68
C SER A 782 36.88 -3.97 11.09
N ASN A 783 37.35 -5.21 11.24
CA ASN A 783 37.64 -5.81 12.55
C ASN A 783 39.07 -5.51 13.04
N GLU A 784 39.90 -4.89 12.20
CA GLU A 784 41.29 -4.54 12.50
C GLU A 784 41.49 -3.06 12.89
N SER A 785 40.42 -2.24 12.90
CA SER A 785 40.46 -0.77 13.06
C SER A 785 39.92 -0.23 14.39
#